data_AF-A0A1U7CUE6-F1
#
_entry.id   AF-A0A1U7CUE6-F1
#
_cell.length_a   1.000
_cell.length_b   1.000
_cell.length_c   1.000
_cell.angle_alpha   90.00
_cell.angle_beta   90.00
_cell.angle_gamma   90.00
#
_symmetry.space_group_name_H-M   'P 1'
#
loop_
_entity.id
_entity.type
_entity.pdbx_description
1 polymer ?
#
loop_
_entity_poly.entity_id
_entity_poly.type
_entity_poly.pdbx_seq_one_letter_code
_entity_poly.pdbx_strand_id
1 'polypeptide(L)'
;MLNLTATGGRLCEGLRRRDILRIGSLGALGAGLGLPELLASGGTTPGRARSCIVVFLNGGPAQHSTWDPKPDAPEAVRGAFKPIATTVPGLLVGELMPKLAEVADKLCVLRAVSTRDTGHSSSGYYMLTGRPHTPPNVEGVSPGPPNDAPVLGAIVNKLSTPRGGLPATVTLPQRIFNTGGTVMSLWLNPSHENGVGLGYAADVRPWARGRHWLWCREPAKELGPGLGSTSRRTPSCRPPEAGEHVEETALRPEVVPPARTASFPTTRVGGDVMDIVHDRCAGLDVHKKTVVACVRHINPDGSVASVVHTFGTMTADLLALADWLDAHGVREVAMESTGVYWKPIFHILEGRFDVMLVNAGRLKQVPGRKTDVKDAEWIAQLLQHGLLSPSFIPKPEIRELRDLTRQRTELVRDRAAVANRLQKTLEDANVKLGSVASDVLGASGRAMIRAIIDGQDDPEKLADLAKQRLRGKIPELRRALLGRVTDHHRFVLRLLTDQIDALERLIERLDERIDEAMRPFDEAAGRLQGIPGVGDRAAEVIVGEIGPDVESFPTAGHLCSWAGLCPGNDQSAGKRRSGKTTKGSPWLRSLLVQSAWSASHAKNTAFSICYRRWVPRLGKKKALIAVAHKILVVIWHLLKNGADYRERQLPAPAA
;
A
#
# COMPACT_ATOMS: atom_id res chain seq x y z
N MET A 1 -38.29 -16.44 22.03
CA MET A 1 -37.01 -16.20 21.33
C MET A 1 -36.12 -17.44 21.48
N LEU A 2 -35.76 -18.07 20.36
CA LEU A 2 -34.82 -19.20 20.33
C LEU A 2 -33.38 -18.66 20.50
N ASN A 3 -32.73 -18.96 21.62
CA ASN A 3 -31.31 -18.69 21.84
C ASN A 3 -30.49 -19.90 21.40
N LEU A 4 -29.82 -19.81 20.24
CA LEU A 4 -28.90 -20.82 19.69
C LEU A 4 -27.44 -20.61 20.15
N THR A 5 -27.21 -19.88 21.24
CA THR A 5 -25.87 -19.53 21.75
C THR A 5 -25.53 -20.19 23.08
N ALA A 6 -26.27 -21.21 23.52
CA ALA A 6 -25.90 -21.94 24.74
C ALA A 6 -24.65 -22.81 24.48
N THR A 7 -23.59 -22.52 25.23
CA THR A 7 -22.37 -23.30 25.35
C THR A 7 -22.67 -24.75 25.72
N GLY A 8 -22.38 -25.68 24.80
CA GLY A 8 -22.40 -27.12 25.04
C GLY A 8 -23.34 -27.91 24.15
N GLY A 9 -22.95 -28.17 22.90
CA GLY A 9 -23.65 -29.12 22.03
C GLY A 9 -22.84 -29.44 20.76
N ARG A 10 -22.38 -30.70 20.63
CA ARG A 10 -21.77 -31.22 19.41
C ARG A 10 -22.83 -31.30 18.32
N LEU A 11 -22.61 -30.62 17.19
CA LEU A 11 -23.45 -30.71 16.00
C LEU A 11 -22.95 -31.86 15.13
N CYS A 12 -23.60 -33.03 15.22
CA CYS A 12 -23.64 -34.11 14.20
C CYS A 12 -24.49 -35.33 14.61
N GLU A 13 -25.05 -35.43 15.83
CA GLU A 13 -25.86 -36.59 16.25
C GLU A 13 -27.20 -36.16 16.91
N GLY A 14 -28.27 -36.17 16.10
CA GLY A 14 -29.67 -36.37 16.55
C GLY A 14 -30.41 -35.22 17.28
N LEU A 15 -31.68 -35.03 16.93
CA LEU A 15 -32.63 -34.17 17.65
C LEU A 15 -33.03 -34.81 19.00
N ARG A 16 -33.04 -34.04 20.09
CA ARG A 16 -33.50 -34.52 21.40
C ARG A 16 -35.03 -34.46 21.48
N ARG A 17 -35.65 -35.40 22.21
CA ARG A 17 -37.12 -35.44 22.44
C ARG A 17 -37.72 -34.11 22.90
N ARG A 18 -36.97 -33.34 23.69
CA ARG A 18 -37.34 -32.00 24.18
C ARG A 18 -37.48 -30.96 23.06
N ASP A 19 -36.63 -31.04 22.04
CA ASP A 19 -36.64 -30.09 20.92
C ASP A 19 -37.81 -30.41 19.97
N ILE A 20 -38.12 -31.70 19.81
CA ILE A 20 -39.30 -32.18 19.07
C ILE A 20 -40.60 -31.71 19.73
N LEU A 21 -40.72 -31.79 21.06
CA LEU A 21 -41.90 -31.32 21.78
C LEU A 21 -42.10 -29.80 21.68
N ARG A 22 -41.01 -29.02 21.66
CA ARG A 22 -41.08 -27.56 21.48
C ARG A 22 -41.50 -27.15 20.07
N ILE A 23 -41.03 -27.87 19.06
CA ILE A 23 -41.42 -27.65 17.66
C ILE A 23 -42.88 -28.11 17.46
N GLY A 24 -43.28 -29.25 18.03
CA GLY A 24 -44.66 -29.75 17.98
C GLY A 24 -45.67 -28.80 18.65
N SER A 25 -45.30 -28.17 19.78
CA SER A 25 -46.16 -27.18 20.45
C SER A 25 -46.38 -25.89 19.65
N LEU A 26 -45.46 -25.55 18.74
CA LEU A 26 -45.60 -24.38 17.86
C LEU A 26 -46.56 -24.67 16.69
N GLY A 27 -46.60 -25.91 16.20
CA GLY A 27 -47.57 -26.34 15.19
C GLY A 27 -49.01 -26.38 15.72
N ALA A 28 -49.20 -26.76 16.99
CA ALA A 28 -50.52 -26.79 17.63
C ALA A 28 -51.15 -25.41 17.88
N LEU A 29 -50.36 -24.33 17.80
CA LEU A 29 -50.79 -22.94 18.02
C LEU A 29 -50.95 -22.14 16.71
N GLY A 30 -51.03 -22.81 15.56
CA GLY A 30 -51.45 -22.19 14.29
C GLY A 30 -50.39 -21.37 13.54
N ALA A 31 -49.12 -21.41 13.96
CA ALA A 31 -48.03 -20.66 13.30
C ALA A 31 -47.38 -21.41 12.11
N GLY A 32 -48.19 -22.07 11.29
CA GLY A 32 -47.88 -22.34 9.87
C GLY A 32 -46.76 -23.32 9.50
N LEU A 33 -46.11 -24.02 10.45
CA LEU A 33 -45.17 -25.10 10.13
C LEU A 33 -45.40 -26.29 11.06
N GLY A 34 -46.22 -27.23 10.60
CA GLY A 34 -46.45 -28.48 11.32
C GLY A 34 -45.22 -29.40 11.24
N LEU A 35 -45.01 -30.20 12.29
CA LEU A 35 -44.03 -31.30 12.28
C LEU A 35 -44.12 -32.21 11.03
N PRO A 36 -45.32 -32.49 10.45
CA PRO A 36 -45.42 -33.25 9.20
C PRO A 36 -44.78 -32.56 7.99
N GLU A 37 -44.78 -31.23 7.93
CA GLU A 37 -44.24 -30.45 6.81
C GLU A 37 -42.71 -30.36 6.89
N LEU A 38 -42.20 -30.26 8.12
CA LEU A 38 -40.77 -30.37 8.42
C LEU A 38 -40.24 -31.80 8.16
N LEU A 39 -41.06 -32.83 8.40
CA LEU A 39 -40.73 -34.23 8.10
C LEU A 39 -40.92 -34.59 6.62
N ALA A 40 -41.85 -33.92 5.91
CA ALA A 40 -42.04 -34.03 4.47
C ALA A 40 -40.90 -33.37 3.69
N SER A 41 -40.21 -32.39 4.28
CA SER A 41 -38.86 -31.96 3.83
C SER A 41 -37.77 -32.98 4.15
N GLY A 42 -38.15 -34.27 4.25
CA GLY A 42 -37.33 -35.43 4.57
C GLY A 42 -36.03 -35.37 3.80
N GLY A 43 -35.01 -34.89 4.51
CA GLY A 43 -33.74 -34.55 3.93
C GLY A 43 -33.14 -35.79 3.28
N THR A 44 -32.92 -35.70 1.98
CA THR A 44 -31.78 -36.40 1.36
C THR A 44 -30.61 -36.21 2.30
N THR A 45 -29.93 -37.31 2.68
CA THR A 45 -28.67 -37.23 3.41
C THR A 45 -27.82 -36.15 2.74
N PRO A 46 -27.42 -35.08 3.46
CA PRO A 46 -26.75 -33.96 2.83
C PRO A 46 -25.53 -34.49 2.11
N GLY A 47 -25.56 -34.36 0.77
CA GLY A 47 -24.46 -34.83 -0.06
C GLY A 47 -23.17 -34.21 0.43
N ARG A 48 -22.12 -35.01 0.60
CA ARG A 48 -20.83 -34.48 1.02
C ARG A 48 -20.21 -33.70 -0.15
N ALA A 49 -20.25 -32.37 -0.07
CA ALA A 49 -19.57 -31.53 -1.04
C ALA A 49 -18.07 -31.87 -1.07
N ARG A 50 -17.54 -32.15 -2.28
CA ARG A 50 -16.12 -32.48 -2.48
C ARG A 50 -15.23 -31.22 -2.47
N SER A 51 -15.80 -30.09 -2.86
CA SER A 51 -15.16 -28.79 -3.00
C SER A 51 -16.19 -27.67 -2.82
N CYS A 52 -15.77 -26.53 -2.27
CA CYS A 52 -16.61 -25.34 -2.10
C CYS A 52 -15.97 -24.17 -2.85
N ILE A 53 -16.76 -23.45 -3.64
CA ILE A 53 -16.34 -22.24 -4.35
C ILE A 53 -17.04 -21.07 -3.67
N VAL A 54 -16.25 -20.13 -3.15
CA VAL A 54 -16.77 -18.88 -2.57
C VAL A 54 -16.60 -17.78 -3.61
N VAL A 55 -17.72 -17.31 -4.17
CA VAL A 55 -17.75 -16.14 -5.05
C VAL A 55 -18.03 -14.91 -4.20
N PHE A 56 -17.02 -14.09 -3.97
CA PHE A 56 -17.15 -12.85 -3.20
C PHE A 56 -17.23 -11.64 -4.15
N LEU A 57 -18.39 -10.98 -4.20
CA LEU A 57 -18.64 -9.80 -5.00
C LEU A 57 -18.27 -8.54 -4.21
N ASN A 58 -17.03 -8.07 -4.37
CA ASN A 58 -16.55 -6.88 -3.68
C ASN A 58 -17.31 -5.62 -4.14
N GLY A 59 -17.93 -4.90 -3.20
CA GLY A 59 -18.80 -3.75 -3.48
C GLY A 59 -20.12 -4.09 -4.17
N GLY A 60 -20.52 -5.37 -4.17
CA GLY A 60 -21.56 -5.96 -5.02
C GLY A 60 -22.93 -5.25 -5.08
N PRO A 61 -23.80 -5.70 -6.00
CA PRO A 61 -25.06 -5.05 -6.28
C PRO A 61 -25.98 -5.01 -5.06
N ALA A 62 -26.76 -3.93 -4.93
CA ALA A 62 -27.64 -3.74 -3.78
C ALA A 62 -28.62 -4.91 -3.61
N GLN A 63 -28.85 -5.31 -2.35
CA GLN A 63 -29.72 -6.43 -2.00
C GLN A 63 -31.16 -6.27 -2.53
N HIS A 64 -31.70 -5.04 -2.43
CA HIS A 64 -33.03 -4.68 -2.93
C HIS A 64 -33.14 -4.63 -4.46
N SER A 65 -32.01 -4.72 -5.16
CA SER A 65 -31.97 -4.82 -6.62
C SER A 65 -31.71 -6.25 -7.10
N THR A 66 -31.47 -7.18 -6.17
CA THR A 66 -31.04 -8.55 -6.49
C THR A 66 -31.86 -9.60 -5.73
N TRP A 67 -31.42 -9.98 -4.53
CA TRP A 67 -31.86 -11.19 -3.82
C TRP A 67 -33.06 -10.98 -2.88
N ASP A 68 -33.40 -9.73 -2.58
CA ASP A 68 -34.54 -9.37 -1.72
C ASP A 68 -35.15 -8.04 -2.17
N PRO A 69 -35.91 -8.01 -3.29
CA PRO A 69 -36.39 -6.78 -3.90
C PRO A 69 -37.43 -5.98 -3.09
N LYS A 70 -37.96 -6.55 -2.00
CA LYS A 70 -38.94 -5.92 -1.10
C LYS A 70 -40.05 -5.14 -1.85
N PRO A 71 -40.87 -5.81 -2.67
CA PRO A 71 -41.88 -5.14 -3.52
C PRO A 71 -42.82 -4.20 -2.77
N ASP A 72 -43.15 -4.56 -1.53
CA ASP A 72 -44.12 -3.86 -0.68
C ASP A 72 -43.47 -2.77 0.20
N ALA A 73 -42.15 -2.56 0.09
CA ALA A 73 -41.48 -1.49 0.82
C ALA A 73 -41.78 -0.11 0.20
N PRO A 74 -41.76 0.98 1.00
CA PRO A 74 -41.88 2.34 0.50
C PRO A 74 -40.85 2.65 -0.59
N GLU A 75 -41.19 3.55 -1.50
CA GLU A 75 -40.34 3.93 -2.64
C GLU A 75 -38.92 4.36 -2.23
N ALA A 76 -38.78 5.02 -1.07
CA ALA A 76 -37.49 5.45 -0.53
C ALA A 76 -36.55 4.29 -0.10
N VAL A 77 -37.08 3.06 0.05
CA VAL A 77 -36.35 1.87 0.53
C VAL A 77 -36.31 0.76 -0.53
N ARG A 78 -37.31 0.72 -1.40
CA ARG A 78 -37.43 -0.26 -2.48
C ARG A 78 -36.41 0.01 -3.59
N GLY A 79 -35.89 -1.04 -4.20
CA GLY A 79 -35.02 -0.93 -5.37
C GLY A 79 -35.73 -0.37 -6.60
N ALA A 80 -34.96 0.20 -7.54
CA ALA A 80 -35.48 0.73 -8.80
C ALA A 80 -35.98 -0.36 -9.78
N PHE A 81 -35.63 -1.62 -9.54
CA PHE A 81 -35.95 -2.75 -10.41
C PHE A 81 -37.16 -3.53 -9.91
N LYS A 82 -37.94 -4.07 -10.85
CA LYS A 82 -39.11 -4.89 -10.55
C LYS A 82 -38.69 -6.29 -10.09
N PRO A 83 -39.46 -6.93 -9.18
CA PRO A 83 -39.25 -8.34 -8.86
C PRO A 83 -39.82 -9.26 -9.97
N ILE A 84 -39.19 -10.42 -10.13
CA ILE A 84 -39.69 -11.54 -10.92
C ILE A 84 -39.79 -12.79 -10.04
N ALA A 85 -40.74 -13.67 -10.36
CA ALA A 85 -40.87 -14.98 -9.72
C ALA A 85 -39.73 -15.91 -10.16
N THR A 86 -39.40 -16.89 -9.32
CA THR A 86 -38.39 -17.92 -9.61
C THR A 86 -39.02 -19.30 -9.69
N THR A 87 -38.23 -20.32 -10.07
CA THR A 87 -38.67 -21.72 -10.04
C THR A 87 -39.00 -22.25 -8.63
N VAL A 88 -38.57 -21.55 -7.58
CA VAL A 88 -38.94 -21.84 -6.19
C VAL A 88 -40.12 -20.95 -5.77
N PRO A 89 -41.30 -21.54 -5.46
CA PRO A 89 -42.46 -20.77 -5.02
C PRO A 89 -42.14 -19.89 -3.80
N GLY A 90 -42.52 -18.62 -3.87
CA GLY A 90 -42.31 -17.63 -2.80
C GLY A 90 -40.93 -16.94 -2.81
N LEU A 91 -39.97 -17.39 -3.62
CA LEU A 91 -38.71 -16.68 -3.80
C LEU A 91 -38.80 -15.71 -4.99
N LEU A 92 -38.56 -14.42 -4.71
CA LEU A 92 -38.49 -13.34 -5.68
C LEU A 92 -37.06 -12.82 -5.84
N VAL A 93 -36.69 -12.48 -7.08
CA VAL A 93 -35.41 -11.85 -7.43
C VAL A 93 -35.64 -10.64 -8.35
N GLY A 94 -34.64 -9.77 -8.53
CA GLY A 94 -34.75 -8.63 -9.46
C GLY A 94 -34.87 -9.05 -10.94
N GLU A 95 -35.58 -8.26 -11.75
CA GLU A 95 -35.86 -8.52 -13.17
C GLU A 95 -34.61 -8.67 -14.05
N LEU A 96 -33.47 -8.16 -13.59
CA LEU A 96 -32.17 -8.31 -14.29
C LEU A 96 -31.52 -9.68 -14.10
N MET A 97 -32.14 -10.61 -13.36
CA MET A 97 -31.60 -11.94 -13.09
C MET A 97 -32.48 -13.10 -13.62
N PRO A 98 -32.97 -13.07 -14.88
CA PRO A 98 -33.91 -14.07 -15.39
C PRO A 98 -33.31 -15.48 -15.42
N LYS A 99 -32.05 -15.62 -15.85
CA LYS A 99 -31.34 -16.92 -15.86
C LYS A 99 -31.15 -17.52 -14.47
N LEU A 100 -31.09 -16.67 -13.45
CA LEU A 100 -30.96 -17.10 -12.05
C LEU A 100 -32.32 -17.54 -11.50
N ALA A 101 -33.39 -16.84 -11.89
CA ALA A 101 -34.75 -17.22 -11.56
C ALA A 101 -35.12 -18.61 -12.09
N GLU A 102 -34.60 -18.98 -13.27
CA GLU A 102 -34.77 -20.30 -13.89
C GLU A 102 -34.07 -21.44 -13.13
N VAL A 103 -33.03 -21.17 -12.35
CA VAL A 103 -32.24 -22.19 -11.63
C VAL A 103 -32.33 -22.05 -10.11
N ALA A 104 -33.34 -21.36 -9.61
CA ALA A 104 -33.48 -21.05 -8.20
C ALA A 104 -33.66 -22.29 -7.31
N ASP A 105 -34.17 -23.40 -7.88
CA ASP A 105 -34.27 -24.72 -7.25
C ASP A 105 -32.89 -25.29 -6.84
N LYS A 106 -31.81 -24.77 -7.42
CA LYS A 106 -30.41 -25.13 -7.09
C LYS A 106 -29.76 -24.17 -6.10
N LEU A 107 -30.48 -23.13 -5.67
CA LEU A 107 -29.95 -22.08 -4.80
C LEU A 107 -30.52 -22.21 -3.40
N CYS A 108 -29.69 -21.89 -2.41
CA CYS A 108 -30.13 -21.65 -1.05
C CYS A 108 -29.84 -20.20 -0.70
N VAL A 109 -30.89 -19.38 -0.61
CA VAL A 109 -30.77 -17.94 -0.31
C VAL A 109 -30.90 -17.73 1.19
N LEU A 110 -29.83 -17.27 1.84
CA LEU A 110 -29.81 -16.98 3.27
C LEU A 110 -29.98 -15.48 3.55
N ARG A 111 -31.17 -15.06 3.99
CA ARG A 111 -31.49 -13.67 4.37
C ARG A 111 -31.28 -13.39 5.87
N ALA A 112 -30.13 -13.78 6.40
CA ALA A 112 -29.85 -13.71 7.84
C ALA A 112 -28.61 -12.88 8.22
N VAL A 113 -27.91 -12.32 7.22
CA VAL A 113 -26.66 -11.59 7.45
C VAL A 113 -26.90 -10.09 7.23
N SER A 114 -26.60 -9.29 8.25
CA SER A 114 -26.59 -7.83 8.16
C SER A 114 -25.39 -7.28 8.93
N THR A 115 -24.87 -6.13 8.52
CA THR A 115 -23.77 -5.46 9.23
C THR A 115 -24.08 -3.97 9.34
N ARG A 116 -23.45 -3.30 10.32
CA ARG A 116 -23.44 -1.83 10.45
C ARG A 116 -22.18 -1.21 9.82
N ASP A 117 -21.52 -1.96 8.94
CA ASP A 117 -20.26 -1.59 8.29
C ASP A 117 -20.51 -1.33 6.79
N THR A 118 -20.46 -0.08 6.40
CA THR A 118 -20.63 0.40 5.02
C THR A 118 -19.32 0.53 4.26
N GLY A 119 -18.16 0.31 4.91
CA GLY A 119 -16.85 0.35 4.25
C GLY A 119 -16.58 -0.94 3.49
N HIS A 120 -16.10 -0.86 2.24
CA HIS A 120 -15.85 -2.02 1.39
C HIS A 120 -14.76 -2.93 1.98
N SER A 121 -13.69 -2.33 2.52
CA SER A 121 -12.58 -3.08 3.10
C SER A 121 -12.91 -3.72 4.45
N SER A 122 -13.47 -2.95 5.39
CA SER A 122 -13.81 -3.40 6.75
C SER A 122 -14.96 -4.42 6.76
N SER A 123 -15.98 -4.24 5.92
CA SER A 123 -17.04 -5.23 5.73
C SER A 123 -16.54 -6.49 5.03
N GLY A 124 -15.63 -6.37 4.06
CA GLY A 124 -14.99 -7.51 3.40
C GLY A 124 -14.19 -8.40 4.37
N TYR A 125 -13.45 -7.79 5.31
CA TYR A 125 -12.82 -8.51 6.42
C TYR A 125 -13.87 -9.27 7.26
N TYR A 126 -14.98 -8.62 7.60
CA TYR A 126 -16.03 -9.24 8.40
C TYR A 126 -16.67 -10.44 7.67
N MET A 127 -17.00 -10.31 6.39
CA MET A 127 -17.62 -11.39 5.62
C MET A 127 -16.70 -12.61 5.42
N LEU A 128 -15.38 -12.40 5.35
CA LEU A 128 -14.42 -13.49 5.08
C LEU A 128 -13.81 -14.11 6.34
N THR A 129 -13.86 -13.42 7.48
CA THR A 129 -13.34 -13.92 8.78
C THR A 129 -14.45 -14.24 9.79
N GLY A 130 -15.65 -13.72 9.61
CA GLY A 130 -16.74 -13.78 10.58
C GLY A 130 -16.54 -12.87 11.80
N ARG A 131 -15.54 -11.97 11.80
CA ARG A 131 -15.30 -11.02 12.90
C ARG A 131 -15.44 -9.56 12.45
N PRO A 132 -16.14 -8.70 13.22
CA PRO A 132 -16.19 -7.27 12.91
C PRO A 132 -14.78 -6.65 12.85
N HIS A 133 -14.55 -5.78 11.87
CA HIS A 133 -13.34 -4.99 11.81
C HIS A 133 -13.40 -3.83 12.83
N THR A 134 -12.27 -3.49 13.45
CA THR A 134 -12.16 -2.40 14.43
C THR A 134 -11.10 -1.37 13.99
N PRO A 135 -11.46 -0.10 13.72
CA PRO A 135 -12.82 0.45 13.72
C PRO A 135 -13.62 0.03 12.47
N PRO A 136 -14.96 0.00 12.52
CA PRO A 136 -15.80 -0.25 11.34
C PRO A 136 -15.74 0.93 10.35
N ASN A 137 -16.27 0.75 9.13
CA ASN A 137 -16.38 1.79 8.09
C ASN A 137 -15.04 2.37 7.62
N VAL A 138 -14.02 1.52 7.44
CA VAL A 138 -12.67 1.94 7.01
C VAL A 138 -12.33 1.31 5.67
N GLU A 139 -11.71 2.09 4.79
CA GLU A 139 -11.16 1.63 3.51
C GLU A 139 -9.65 1.39 3.58
N GLY A 140 -9.14 0.45 2.78
CA GLY A 140 -7.71 0.15 2.68
C GLY A 140 -7.11 -0.49 3.95
N VAL A 141 -7.90 -1.30 4.66
CA VAL A 141 -7.52 -1.90 5.95
C VAL A 141 -6.36 -2.90 5.79
N SER A 142 -5.36 -2.82 6.66
CA SER A 142 -4.23 -3.75 6.66
C SER A 142 -4.35 -4.80 7.77
N PRO A 143 -3.82 -6.03 7.59
CA PRO A 143 -3.79 -7.05 8.64
C PRO A 143 -3.00 -6.58 9.87
N GLY A 144 -3.51 -6.89 11.05
CA GLY A 144 -2.80 -6.69 12.32
C GLY A 144 -3.76 -6.56 13.50
N PRO A 145 -3.31 -6.78 14.75
CA PRO A 145 -4.16 -6.68 15.93
C PRO A 145 -4.84 -5.30 16.00
N PRO A 146 -6.16 -5.22 16.29
CA PRO A 146 -7.05 -6.31 16.70
C PRO A 146 -7.73 -7.10 15.54
N ASN A 147 -7.40 -6.79 14.28
CA ASN A 147 -7.99 -7.36 13.06
C ASN A 147 -7.07 -8.39 12.39
N ASP A 148 -6.70 -9.43 13.13
CA ASP A 148 -5.79 -10.51 12.71
C ASP A 148 -6.48 -11.88 12.64
N ALA A 149 -7.82 -11.91 12.59
CA ALA A 149 -8.56 -13.15 12.49
C ALA A 149 -8.28 -13.87 11.17
N PRO A 150 -8.09 -15.21 11.18
CA PRO A 150 -7.87 -15.97 9.97
C PRO A 150 -9.13 -15.99 9.10
N VAL A 151 -8.96 -15.80 7.79
CA VAL A 151 -10.05 -16.02 6.83
C VAL A 151 -10.44 -17.49 6.76
N LEU A 152 -11.68 -17.78 6.37
CA LEU A 152 -12.20 -19.15 6.25
C LEU A 152 -11.27 -20.06 5.42
N GLY A 153 -10.68 -19.54 4.35
CA GLY A 153 -9.73 -20.29 3.53
C GLY A 153 -8.46 -20.71 4.30
N ALA A 154 -7.92 -19.84 5.15
CA ALA A 154 -6.76 -20.16 5.97
C ALA A 154 -7.09 -21.21 7.04
N ILE A 155 -8.29 -21.15 7.61
CA ILE A 155 -8.80 -22.16 8.54
C ILE A 155 -8.92 -23.52 7.84
N VAL A 156 -9.51 -23.56 6.64
CA VAL A 156 -9.61 -24.79 5.84
C VAL A 156 -8.23 -25.32 5.47
N ASN A 157 -7.29 -24.47 5.08
CA ASN A 157 -5.91 -24.90 4.78
C ASN A 157 -5.16 -25.44 6.01
N LYS A 158 -5.50 -24.97 7.21
CA LYS A 158 -4.93 -25.47 8.47
C LYS A 158 -5.57 -26.79 8.92
N LEU A 159 -6.88 -26.96 8.73
CA LEU A 159 -7.65 -28.10 9.21
C LEU A 159 -7.76 -29.24 8.20
N SER A 160 -7.61 -28.95 6.90
CA SER A 160 -7.73 -29.92 5.81
C SER A 160 -6.36 -30.43 5.38
N THR A 161 -6.26 -31.71 5.08
CA THR A 161 -5.04 -32.30 4.49
C THR A 161 -5.01 -32.02 2.99
N PRO A 162 -3.94 -31.39 2.46
CA PRO A 162 -3.73 -31.22 1.03
C PRO A 162 -3.88 -32.56 0.29
N ARG A 163 -4.72 -32.60 -0.76
CA ARG A 163 -4.84 -33.77 -1.64
C ARG A 163 -3.99 -33.53 -2.89
N GLY A 164 -3.11 -34.47 -3.22
CA GLY A 164 -2.33 -34.43 -4.46
C GLY A 164 -1.31 -33.28 -4.55
N GLY A 165 -0.78 -32.80 -3.42
CA GLY A 165 0.25 -31.76 -3.40
C GLY A 165 -0.23 -30.34 -3.69
N LEU A 166 -1.53 -30.14 -3.93
CA LEU A 166 -2.14 -28.82 -4.10
C LEU A 166 -2.62 -28.26 -2.74
N PRO A 167 -2.53 -26.93 -2.51
CA PRO A 167 -3.05 -26.32 -1.29
C PRO A 167 -4.54 -26.59 -1.14
N ALA A 168 -5.02 -26.73 0.10
CA ALA A 168 -6.43 -27.05 0.34
C ALA A 168 -7.38 -25.91 -0.06
N THR A 169 -6.84 -24.71 -0.27
CA THR A 169 -7.57 -23.50 -0.68
C THR A 169 -6.77 -22.68 -1.68
N VAL A 170 -7.44 -22.20 -2.73
CA VAL A 170 -6.88 -21.30 -3.75
C VAL A 170 -7.84 -20.13 -3.94
N THR A 171 -7.31 -18.95 -4.24
CA THR A 171 -8.10 -17.76 -4.60
C THR A 171 -7.75 -17.38 -6.04
N LEU A 172 -8.77 -17.20 -6.88
CA LEU A 172 -8.67 -16.89 -8.31
C LEU A 172 -9.68 -15.78 -8.67
N PRO A 173 -9.46 -14.99 -9.74
CA PRO A 173 -8.23 -14.87 -10.53
C PRO A 173 -7.22 -13.87 -9.92
N GLN A 174 -7.68 -12.97 -9.05
CA GLN A 174 -6.87 -11.93 -8.42
C GLN A 174 -7.17 -11.84 -6.92
N ARG A 175 -6.25 -11.20 -6.18
CA ARG A 175 -6.47 -10.89 -4.78
C ARG A 175 -7.53 -9.79 -4.66
N ILE A 176 -8.40 -9.89 -3.64
CA ILE A 176 -9.32 -8.81 -3.28
C ILE A 176 -8.49 -7.61 -2.78
N PHE A 177 -8.37 -6.57 -3.62
CA PHE A 177 -7.39 -5.49 -3.49
C PHE A 177 -7.64 -4.52 -2.32
N ASN A 178 -8.89 -4.33 -1.91
CA ASN A 178 -9.26 -3.37 -0.87
C ASN A 178 -9.09 -3.91 0.55
N THR A 179 -8.88 -5.22 0.76
CA THR A 179 -8.73 -5.80 2.12
C THR A 179 -7.29 -5.69 2.68
N GLY A 180 -6.42 -4.93 2.02
CA GLY A 180 -4.99 -4.75 2.36
C GLY A 180 -4.23 -6.05 2.59
N GLY A 181 -4.78 -7.16 2.11
CA GLY A 181 -4.18 -8.47 2.22
C GLY A 181 -4.54 -9.32 3.43
N THR A 182 -5.61 -8.99 4.15
CA THR A 182 -6.17 -9.86 5.22
C THR A 182 -6.66 -11.21 4.67
N VAL A 183 -7.00 -11.28 3.39
CA VAL A 183 -7.23 -12.53 2.67
C VAL A 183 -5.90 -13.03 2.09
N MET A 184 -5.33 -14.07 2.71
CA MET A 184 -4.11 -14.75 2.25
C MET A 184 -4.46 -15.93 1.34
N SER A 185 -3.82 -16.02 0.17
CA SER A 185 -3.90 -17.17 -0.74
C SER A 185 -2.50 -17.60 -1.21
N LEU A 186 -2.33 -18.90 -1.45
CA LEU A 186 -1.16 -19.46 -2.13
C LEU A 186 -1.40 -19.33 -3.65
N TRP A 187 -0.46 -18.75 -4.39
CA TRP A 187 -0.55 -18.52 -5.83
C TRP A 187 0.09 -19.66 -6.64
N LEU A 188 -0.58 -20.08 -7.72
CA LEU A 188 -0.06 -20.93 -8.80
C LEU A 188 -0.51 -20.32 -10.15
N ASN A 189 0.25 -19.34 -10.68
CA ASN A 189 0.62 -19.11 -12.10
C ASN A 189 1.27 -17.70 -12.27
N PRO A 190 2.23 -17.48 -13.19
CA PRO A 190 2.89 -16.20 -13.41
C PRO A 190 2.28 -15.51 -14.63
N SER A 191 1.38 -14.55 -14.45
CA SER A 191 1.07 -13.52 -15.46
C SER A 191 0.17 -12.43 -14.86
N HIS A 192 0.75 -11.23 -14.81
CA HIS A 192 0.15 -9.89 -14.71
C HIS A 192 -0.14 -9.24 -13.34
N GLU A 193 0.60 -8.13 -13.19
CA GLU A 193 0.10 -6.81 -12.74
C GLU A 193 -0.32 -6.69 -11.28
N ASN A 194 0.68 -6.76 -10.42
CA ASN A 194 1.08 -5.66 -9.53
C ASN A 194 2.14 -6.19 -8.57
N GLY A 195 3.40 -5.78 -8.78
CA GLY A 195 4.50 -5.93 -7.83
C GLY A 195 4.71 -7.33 -7.25
N VAL A 196 5.61 -8.11 -7.84
CA VAL A 196 6.20 -9.28 -7.16
C VAL A 196 7.11 -8.78 -6.03
N GLY A 197 6.50 -8.46 -4.89
CA GLY A 197 7.13 -8.59 -3.60
C GLY A 197 6.74 -9.93 -3.02
N LEU A 198 7.68 -10.90 -2.94
CA LEU A 198 7.61 -11.93 -1.91
C LEU A 198 7.41 -11.22 -0.56
N GLY A 199 6.16 -11.21 -0.09
CA GLY A 199 5.73 -10.85 1.24
C GLY A 199 5.26 -12.14 1.90
N TYR A 200 6.22 -12.93 2.37
CA TYR A 200 5.91 -13.94 3.37
C TYR A 200 5.29 -13.23 4.58
N ALA A 201 4.22 -13.85 5.08
CA ALA A 201 3.53 -13.50 6.29
C ALA A 201 4.49 -13.18 7.45
N ALA A 202 4.04 -12.27 8.30
CA ALA A 202 4.61 -12.09 9.63
C ALA A 202 4.57 -13.43 10.39
N ASP A 203 5.73 -13.79 10.93
CA ASP A 203 5.92 -14.56 12.16
C ASP A 203 4.82 -15.55 12.57
N VAL A 204 4.88 -16.74 11.98
CA VAL A 204 4.67 -17.97 12.77
C VAL A 204 6.03 -18.66 12.83
N ARG A 205 6.54 -18.86 14.06
CA ARG A 205 7.83 -19.52 14.30
C ARG A 205 7.93 -20.84 13.51
N PRO A 206 9.12 -21.20 12.98
CA PRO A 206 9.27 -22.38 12.14
C PRO A 206 9.22 -23.65 12.99
N TRP A 207 8.21 -24.50 12.77
CA TRP A 207 8.26 -25.89 13.17
C TRP A 207 8.71 -26.74 11.98
N ALA A 208 9.97 -27.17 12.06
CA ALA A 208 10.59 -28.35 11.46
C ALA A 208 10.69 -28.50 9.92
N ARG A 209 11.97 -28.45 9.49
CA ARG A 209 12.69 -29.40 8.62
C ARG A 209 12.05 -29.84 7.29
N GLY A 210 12.71 -29.48 6.20
CA GLY A 210 12.97 -30.43 5.11
C GLY A 210 12.79 -29.92 3.68
N ARG A 211 13.94 -29.69 3.02
CA ARG A 211 14.25 -29.89 1.59
C ARG A 211 13.50 -29.07 0.53
N HIS A 212 14.27 -28.18 -0.10
CA HIS A 212 14.02 -27.57 -1.40
C HIS A 212 13.97 -28.62 -2.52
N TRP A 213 13.03 -28.49 -3.47
CA TRP A 213 13.18 -28.98 -4.85
C TRP A 213 12.42 -28.09 -5.84
N LEU A 214 13.00 -27.92 -7.02
CA LEU A 214 12.54 -27.17 -8.18
C LEU A 214 12.49 -28.16 -9.36
N TRP A 215 11.38 -28.31 -10.08
CA TRP A 215 11.39 -28.78 -11.49
C TRP A 215 10.06 -28.55 -12.24
N CYS A 216 10.18 -28.42 -13.58
CA CYS A 216 9.18 -28.13 -14.62
C CYS A 216 8.46 -29.38 -15.23
N ARG A 217 7.27 -29.12 -15.82
CA ARG A 217 6.48 -29.83 -16.87
C ARG A 217 6.64 -31.36 -17.17
N GLU A 218 5.49 -32.05 -17.02
CA GLU A 218 4.91 -33.21 -17.78
C GLU A 218 5.66 -34.57 -17.88
N PRO A 219 4.98 -35.70 -18.16
CA PRO A 219 4.07 -36.45 -17.30
C PRO A 219 4.56 -37.89 -17.05
N ALA A 220 4.61 -38.38 -15.80
CA ALA A 220 4.98 -39.77 -15.52
C ALA A 220 3.76 -40.61 -15.15
N LYS A 221 3.45 -41.57 -16.03
CA LYS A 221 2.63 -42.76 -15.75
C LYS A 221 3.32 -43.63 -14.70
N GLU A 222 2.49 -44.33 -13.92
CA GLU A 222 2.73 -45.57 -13.16
C GLU A 222 3.95 -45.66 -12.23
N LEU A 223 3.70 -45.86 -10.93
CA LEU A 223 4.47 -46.74 -10.05
C LEU A 223 3.62 -47.08 -8.80
N GLY A 224 3.48 -48.39 -8.55
CA GLY A 224 2.63 -49.00 -7.52
C GLY A 224 3.17 -48.91 -6.08
N PRO A 225 2.53 -49.62 -5.13
CA PRO A 225 2.72 -49.42 -3.69
C PRO A 225 3.85 -50.28 -3.13
N GLY A 226 4.64 -49.72 -2.21
CA GLY A 226 5.60 -50.51 -1.44
C GLY A 226 6.23 -49.72 -0.30
N LEU A 227 5.88 -50.15 0.94
CA LEU A 227 6.74 -50.26 2.14
C LEU A 227 7.44 -48.98 2.64
N GLY A 228 7.47 -48.62 3.92
CA GLY A 228 7.20 -49.33 5.16
C GLY A 228 7.65 -48.43 6.31
N SER A 229 7.02 -48.60 7.46
CA SER A 229 7.26 -47.87 8.70
C SER A 229 8.67 -48.05 9.25
N THR A 230 9.28 -46.98 9.78
CA THR A 230 10.17 -47.09 10.94
C THR A 230 10.11 -45.80 11.77
N SER A 231 9.57 -45.93 12.99
CA SER A 231 9.69 -44.93 14.05
C SER A 231 11.08 -45.06 14.69
N ARG A 232 11.77 -43.95 14.98
CA ARG A 232 12.86 -43.93 15.95
C ARG A 232 12.70 -42.76 16.93
N ARG A 233 12.81 -43.14 18.20
CA ARG A 233 12.70 -42.35 19.42
C ARG A 233 13.77 -41.26 19.51
N THR A 234 13.40 -40.15 20.14
CA THR A 234 14.27 -39.06 20.61
C THR A 234 15.09 -39.48 21.84
N PRO A 235 16.36 -39.05 21.98
CA PRO A 235 17.04 -38.96 23.28
C PRO A 235 16.96 -37.53 23.84
N SER A 236 16.72 -37.44 25.15
CA SER A 236 16.82 -36.24 25.97
C SER A 236 18.28 -35.89 26.26
N CYS A 237 18.69 -34.62 26.15
CA CYS A 237 19.95 -34.13 26.72
C CYS A 237 19.75 -32.75 27.37
N ARG A 238 20.32 -32.63 28.58
CA ARG A 238 20.35 -31.49 29.50
C ARG A 238 21.20 -30.31 28.95
N PRO A 239 21.04 -29.08 29.48
CA PRO A 239 21.92 -27.96 29.15
C PRO A 239 23.29 -28.08 29.86
N PRO A 240 24.39 -27.64 29.22
CA PRO A 240 25.68 -27.52 29.89
C PRO A 240 25.83 -26.19 30.65
N GLU A 241 26.71 -26.25 31.65
CA GLU A 241 27.02 -25.27 32.68
C GLU A 241 27.83 -24.07 32.19
N ALA A 242 27.82 -23.03 33.02
CA ALA A 242 28.47 -21.75 32.84
C ALA A 242 30.01 -21.85 32.87
N GLY A 243 30.67 -21.16 31.95
CA GLY A 243 32.11 -20.98 31.92
C GLY A 243 32.51 -19.73 31.13
N GLU A 244 33.13 -18.80 31.85
CA GLU A 244 34.12 -17.80 31.43
C GLU A 244 33.68 -16.61 30.55
N HIS A 245 33.50 -15.48 31.25
CA HIS A 245 33.43 -14.13 30.70
C HIS A 245 34.84 -13.66 30.31
N VAL A 246 35.01 -13.28 29.04
CA VAL A 246 36.09 -12.40 28.59
C VAL A 246 35.51 -11.00 28.42
N GLU A 247 36.06 -10.04 29.15
CA GLU A 247 35.72 -8.61 29.08
C GLU A 247 36.12 -8.04 27.72
N GLU A 248 35.18 -7.45 26.99
CA GLU A 248 35.47 -6.55 25.87
C GLU A 248 34.81 -5.19 26.14
N THR A 249 35.67 -4.18 26.19
CA THR A 249 35.46 -2.83 26.69
C THR A 249 34.50 -2.03 25.79
N ALA A 250 33.28 -1.81 26.27
CA ALA A 250 32.33 -0.91 25.61
C ALA A 250 32.61 0.55 25.98
N LEU A 251 33.15 1.31 25.02
CA LEU A 251 33.15 2.77 25.03
C LEU A 251 31.70 3.29 25.14
N ARG A 252 31.35 3.83 26.31
CA ARG A 252 30.09 4.54 26.56
C ARG A 252 30.19 5.95 25.94
N PRO A 253 29.21 6.42 25.14
CA PRO A 253 29.15 7.83 24.78
C PRO A 253 28.75 8.67 25.99
N GLU A 254 29.54 9.69 26.23
CA GLU A 254 29.38 10.72 27.25
C GLU A 254 28.04 11.46 27.06
N VAL A 255 27.23 11.52 28.12
CA VAL A 255 25.98 12.29 28.13
C VAL A 255 26.35 13.76 28.34
N VAL A 256 26.31 14.55 27.27
CA VAL A 256 26.44 16.01 27.35
C VAL A 256 25.13 16.58 27.94
N PRO A 257 25.16 17.30 29.07
CA PRO A 257 23.96 17.92 29.63
C PRO A 257 23.50 19.10 28.75
N PRO A 258 22.19 19.36 28.63
CA PRO A 258 21.69 20.51 27.90
C PRO A 258 22.12 21.82 28.58
N ALA A 259 22.47 22.81 27.75
CA ALA A 259 22.88 24.13 28.16
C ALA A 259 21.80 24.85 28.99
N ARG A 260 22.26 25.54 30.03
CA ARG A 260 21.46 26.33 30.98
C ARG A 260 20.65 27.42 30.26
N THR A 261 19.32 27.32 30.31
CA THR A 261 18.42 28.45 30.06
C THR A 261 18.32 29.30 31.32
N ALA A 262 18.41 30.62 31.15
CA ALA A 262 18.35 31.62 32.22
C ALA A 262 17.04 31.49 33.04
N SER A 263 17.18 31.54 34.36
CA SER A 263 16.08 31.47 35.33
C SER A 263 15.39 32.83 35.47
N PHE A 264 14.07 32.88 35.24
CA PHE A 264 13.21 33.99 35.67
C PHE A 264 12.32 33.55 36.84
N PRO A 265 11.96 34.46 37.76
CA PRO A 265 11.37 34.11 39.04
C PRO A 265 9.95 33.57 38.86
N THR A 266 9.70 32.41 39.48
CA THR A 266 8.41 31.72 39.49
C THR A 266 7.58 32.19 40.68
N THR A 267 6.42 32.77 40.42
CA THR A 267 5.35 32.91 41.41
C THR A 267 4.32 31.83 41.13
N ARG A 268 4.18 30.86 42.04
CA ARG A 268 3.21 29.75 41.92
C ARG A 268 1.80 30.22 42.25
N VAL A 269 0.84 29.94 41.36
CA VAL A 269 -0.58 29.67 41.67
C VAL A 269 -1.07 28.58 40.70
N GLY A 270 -1.87 27.63 41.21
CA GLY A 270 -2.10 26.31 40.59
C GLY A 270 -3.02 26.24 39.37
N GLY A 271 -2.90 25.09 38.67
CA GLY A 271 -3.57 24.72 37.43
C GLY A 271 -2.65 24.94 36.23
N ASP A 272 -2.14 23.87 35.60
CA ASP A 272 -1.24 23.98 34.43
C ASP A 272 -1.96 24.64 33.25
N VAL A 273 -1.87 25.98 33.17
CA VAL A 273 -2.28 26.76 32.01
C VAL A 273 -1.14 26.68 31.00
N MET A 274 -1.42 26.11 29.83
CA MET A 274 -0.44 26.02 28.74
C MET A 274 -0.03 27.42 28.30
N ASP A 275 1.28 27.67 28.23
CA ASP A 275 1.82 28.97 27.79
C ASP A 275 1.32 29.32 26.37
N ILE A 276 1.02 30.59 26.14
CA ILE A 276 0.64 31.11 24.83
C ILE A 276 1.91 31.58 24.12
N VAL A 277 2.14 31.06 22.92
CA VAL A 277 3.32 31.34 22.09
C VAL A 277 3.01 32.43 21.05
N HIS A 278 1.78 32.46 20.53
CA HIS A 278 1.35 33.43 19.52
C HIS A 278 0.10 34.21 19.96
N ASP A 279 0.23 35.53 20.09
CA ASP A 279 -0.85 36.41 20.53
C ASP A 279 -2.00 36.49 19.51
N ARG A 280 -1.67 36.37 18.21
CA ARG A 280 -2.61 36.38 17.08
C ARG A 280 -2.21 35.35 16.04
N CYS A 281 -3.08 34.37 15.82
CA CYS A 281 -2.80 33.29 14.87
C CYS A 281 -4.08 32.82 14.18
N ALA A 282 -3.95 32.12 13.05
CA ALA A 282 -5.08 31.53 12.35
C ALA A 282 -4.90 30.04 12.06
N GLY A 283 -6.00 29.29 12.15
CA GLY A 283 -6.12 27.91 11.72
C GLY A 283 -7.04 27.81 10.52
N LEU A 284 -6.61 27.09 9.48
CA LEU A 284 -7.36 26.89 8.24
C LEU A 284 -7.67 25.41 8.03
N ASP A 285 -8.94 25.08 7.88
CA ASP A 285 -9.38 23.79 7.37
C ASP A 285 -9.72 23.90 5.88
N VAL A 286 -9.01 23.13 5.06
CA VAL A 286 -9.00 23.28 3.61
C VAL A 286 -9.77 22.16 2.93
N HIS A 287 -10.78 22.54 2.14
CA HIS A 287 -11.55 21.64 1.29
C HIS A 287 -11.50 22.07 -0.19
N LYS A 288 -12.12 21.27 -1.06
CA LYS A 288 -12.11 21.52 -2.51
C LYS A 288 -12.81 22.84 -2.88
N LYS A 289 -13.92 23.17 -2.22
CA LYS A 289 -14.78 24.33 -2.56
C LYS A 289 -14.71 25.47 -1.56
N THR A 290 -14.30 25.17 -0.33
CA THR A 290 -14.35 26.10 0.80
C THR A 290 -13.09 26.01 1.63
N VAL A 291 -12.77 27.11 2.28
CA VAL A 291 -11.74 27.21 3.32
C VAL A 291 -12.39 27.80 4.54
N VAL A 292 -12.36 27.06 5.66
CA VAL A 292 -12.84 27.58 6.95
C VAL A 292 -11.65 28.13 7.69
N ALA A 293 -11.67 29.43 7.99
CA ALA A 293 -10.60 30.13 8.68
C ALA A 293 -11.06 30.51 10.08
N CYS A 294 -10.26 30.20 11.09
CA CYS A 294 -10.45 30.63 12.46
C CYS A 294 -9.27 31.48 12.90
N VAL A 295 -9.52 32.76 13.22
CA VAL A 295 -8.55 33.65 13.85
C VAL A 295 -8.73 33.59 15.35
N ARG A 296 -7.63 33.39 16.09
CA ARG A 296 -7.59 33.49 17.55
C ARG A 296 -6.71 34.65 17.97
N HIS A 297 -7.17 35.41 18.96
CA HIS A 297 -6.39 36.48 19.57
C HIS A 297 -6.67 36.61 21.07
N ILE A 298 -5.72 37.18 21.80
CA ILE A 298 -5.88 37.52 23.21
C ILE A 298 -6.44 38.94 23.32
N ASN A 299 -7.52 39.09 24.08
CA ASN A 299 -8.08 40.39 24.44
C ASN A 299 -7.25 41.06 25.54
N PRO A 300 -7.33 42.40 25.70
CA PRO A 300 -6.61 43.10 26.76
C PRO A 300 -6.94 42.64 28.19
N ASP A 301 -8.09 41.98 28.39
CA ASP A 301 -8.52 41.39 29.67
C ASP A 301 -7.96 39.98 29.93
N GLY A 302 -7.14 39.46 29.01
CA GLY A 302 -6.56 38.11 29.08
C GLY A 302 -7.49 37.00 28.59
N SER A 303 -8.72 37.31 28.16
CA SER A 303 -9.62 36.32 27.55
C SER A 303 -9.20 36.01 26.12
N VAL A 304 -9.43 34.76 25.67
CA VAL A 304 -9.14 34.37 24.29
C VAL A 304 -10.42 34.45 23.45
N ALA A 305 -10.39 35.26 22.41
CA ALA A 305 -11.48 35.36 21.43
C ALA A 305 -11.12 34.64 20.13
N SER A 306 -12.15 34.11 19.47
CA SER A 306 -12.04 33.49 18.15
C SER A 306 -13.08 34.04 17.19
N VAL A 307 -12.65 34.31 15.96
CA VAL A 307 -13.53 34.74 14.85
C VAL A 307 -13.38 33.73 13.72
N VAL A 308 -14.50 33.19 13.26
CA VAL A 308 -14.53 32.20 12.19
C VAL A 308 -15.20 32.78 10.96
N HIS A 309 -14.60 32.55 9.79
CA HIS A 309 -15.20 32.90 8.50
C HIS A 309 -14.93 31.81 7.46
N THR A 310 -15.89 31.62 6.55
CA THR A 310 -15.76 30.63 5.47
C THR A 310 -15.61 31.35 4.14
N PHE A 311 -14.56 31.01 3.41
CA PHE A 311 -14.26 31.57 2.09
C PHE A 311 -14.42 30.50 1.00
N GLY A 312 -14.62 30.95 -0.25
CA GLY A 312 -14.47 30.10 -1.43
C GLY A 312 -12.99 29.79 -1.71
N THR A 313 -12.75 28.86 -2.64
CA THR A 313 -11.39 28.47 -3.08
C THR A 313 -10.95 29.12 -4.40
N MET A 314 -11.76 30.03 -4.95
CA MET A 314 -11.38 30.80 -6.13
C MET A 314 -10.40 31.92 -5.74
N THR A 315 -9.55 32.36 -6.68
CA THR A 315 -8.48 33.33 -6.38
C THR A 315 -8.99 34.62 -5.72
N ALA A 316 -10.12 35.17 -6.16
CA ALA A 316 -10.70 36.36 -5.54
C ALA A 316 -11.10 36.13 -4.08
N ASP A 317 -11.67 34.96 -3.77
CA ASP A 317 -12.05 34.59 -2.40
C ASP A 317 -10.83 34.34 -1.52
N LEU A 318 -9.76 33.75 -2.09
CA LEU A 318 -8.50 33.51 -1.37
C LEU A 318 -7.72 34.81 -1.11
N LEU A 319 -7.80 35.78 -2.01
CA LEU A 319 -7.28 37.14 -1.76
C LEU A 319 -8.10 37.83 -0.67
N ALA A 320 -9.42 37.71 -0.69
CA ALA A 320 -10.27 38.22 0.38
C ALA A 320 -9.98 37.55 1.74
N LEU A 321 -9.67 36.25 1.75
CA LEU A 321 -9.16 35.55 2.94
C LEU A 321 -7.85 36.18 3.43
N ALA A 322 -6.88 36.42 2.55
CA ALA A 322 -5.60 37.02 2.91
C ALA A 322 -5.79 38.43 3.50
N ASP A 323 -6.62 39.26 2.87
CA ASP A 323 -6.92 40.62 3.33
C ASP A 323 -7.66 40.60 4.67
N TRP A 324 -8.55 39.62 4.88
CA TRP A 324 -9.24 39.42 6.15
C TRP A 324 -8.29 38.99 7.27
N LEU A 325 -7.32 38.13 7.00
CA LEU A 325 -6.27 37.74 7.96
C LEU A 325 -5.39 38.93 8.36
N ASP A 326 -4.98 39.75 7.37
CA ASP A 326 -4.20 40.97 7.61
C ASP A 326 -4.98 42.00 8.42
N ALA A 327 -6.28 42.18 8.14
CA ALA A 327 -7.15 43.08 8.91
C ALA A 327 -7.25 42.68 10.39
N HIS A 328 -7.09 41.39 10.70
CA HIS A 328 -7.04 40.88 12.08
C HIS A 328 -5.63 40.90 12.69
N GLY A 329 -4.61 41.35 11.95
CA GLY A 329 -3.22 41.41 12.41
C GLY A 329 -2.61 40.03 12.66
N VAL A 330 -3.06 39.01 11.92
CA VAL A 330 -2.49 37.66 11.98
C VAL A 330 -1.13 37.64 11.29
N ARG A 331 -0.14 36.99 11.90
CA ARG A 331 1.15 36.71 11.23
C ARG A 331 1.36 35.22 10.98
N GLU A 332 0.81 34.39 11.85
CA GLU A 332 1.06 32.96 11.93
C GLU A 332 -0.20 32.21 11.48
N VAL A 333 -0.07 31.38 10.45
CA VAL A 333 -1.20 30.68 9.83
C VAL A 333 -0.88 29.21 9.71
N ALA A 334 -1.66 28.34 10.35
CA ALA A 334 -1.56 26.89 10.17
C ALA A 334 -2.70 26.37 9.31
N MET A 335 -2.41 25.42 8.42
CA MET A 335 -3.42 24.75 7.60
C MET A 335 -3.25 23.23 7.62
N GLU A 336 -4.38 22.53 7.65
CA GLU A 336 -4.44 21.10 7.37
C GLU A 336 -5.04 20.89 5.97
N SER A 337 -4.54 19.92 5.20
CA SER A 337 -5.24 19.51 3.99
C SER A 337 -5.04 18.03 3.67
N THR A 338 -6.13 17.42 3.22
CA THR A 338 -6.15 16.08 2.63
C THR A 338 -6.05 16.19 1.09
N GLY A 339 -4.84 16.41 0.57
CA GLY A 339 -4.60 16.40 -0.88
C GLY A 339 -3.76 17.58 -1.38
N VAL A 340 -4.07 18.06 -2.59
CA VAL A 340 -3.34 19.16 -3.26
C VAL A 340 -3.96 20.55 -3.01
N TYR A 341 -5.15 20.61 -2.39
CA TYR A 341 -5.95 21.83 -2.26
C TYR A 341 -5.29 22.93 -1.40
N TRP A 342 -4.33 22.57 -0.54
CA TRP A 342 -3.54 23.54 0.21
C TRP A 342 -2.61 24.38 -0.67
N LYS A 343 -2.12 23.85 -1.81
CA LYS A 343 -1.14 24.53 -2.67
C LYS A 343 -1.57 25.95 -3.08
N PRO A 344 -2.76 26.18 -3.67
CA PRO A 344 -3.18 27.53 -4.08
C PRO A 344 -3.29 28.50 -2.90
N ILE A 345 -3.75 28.03 -1.74
CA ILE A 345 -3.88 28.85 -0.53
C ILE A 345 -2.49 29.22 -0.01
N PHE A 346 -1.59 28.23 0.10
CA PHE A 346 -0.21 28.45 0.49
C PHE A 346 0.48 29.44 -0.43
N HIS A 347 0.33 29.32 -1.75
CA HIS A 347 0.95 30.24 -2.71
C HIS A 347 0.44 31.69 -2.60
N ILE A 348 -0.83 31.89 -2.21
CA ILE A 348 -1.40 33.24 -2.04
C ILE A 348 -0.97 33.86 -0.70
N LEU A 349 -0.84 33.05 0.34
CA LEU A 349 -0.47 33.51 1.68
C LEU A 349 1.07 33.62 1.87
N GLU A 350 1.84 32.84 1.11
CA GLU A 350 3.30 32.85 1.12
C GLU A 350 3.84 34.25 0.75
N GLY A 351 4.66 34.81 1.63
CA GLY A 351 5.21 36.16 1.49
C GLY A 351 4.47 37.25 2.29
N ARG A 352 3.23 36.99 2.73
CA ARG A 352 2.48 37.86 3.67
C ARG A 352 2.45 37.29 5.09
N PHE A 353 2.41 35.97 5.22
CA PHE A 353 2.27 35.27 6.49
C PHE A 353 3.34 34.19 6.67
N ASP A 354 3.60 33.82 7.92
CA ASP A 354 4.34 32.61 8.29
C ASP A 354 3.36 31.42 8.25
N VAL A 355 3.39 30.70 7.11
CA VAL A 355 2.41 29.64 6.82
C VAL A 355 2.96 28.26 7.16
N MET A 356 2.25 27.54 8.02
CA MET A 356 2.57 26.19 8.45
C MET A 356 1.58 25.16 7.89
N LEU A 357 2.05 24.28 7.01
CA LEU A 357 1.28 23.09 6.62
C LEU A 357 1.45 21.99 7.66
N VAL A 358 0.37 21.50 8.26
CA VAL A 358 0.42 20.47 9.30
C VAL A 358 -0.01 19.12 8.76
N ASN A 359 0.62 18.05 9.25
CA ASN A 359 0.21 16.69 8.92
C ASN A 359 -1.08 16.32 9.66
N ALA A 360 -2.15 16.09 8.90
CA ALA A 360 -3.45 15.58 9.36
C ALA A 360 -3.36 14.42 10.36
N GLY A 361 -2.44 13.48 10.16
CA GLY A 361 -2.28 12.30 11.02
C GLY A 361 -1.67 12.59 12.39
N ARG A 362 -1.08 13.77 12.60
CA ARG A 362 -0.54 14.22 13.90
C ARG A 362 -1.53 15.07 14.69
N LEU A 363 -2.53 15.64 14.02
CA LEU A 363 -3.67 16.29 14.65
C LEU A 363 -4.57 15.17 15.21
N LYS A 364 -4.31 14.73 16.45
CA LYS A 364 -5.22 13.80 17.13
C LYS A 364 -6.59 14.48 17.20
N GLN A 365 -7.59 13.81 16.65
CA GLN A 365 -8.96 14.31 16.57
C GLN A 365 -9.48 14.72 17.95
N VAL A 366 -10.16 15.86 18.01
CA VAL A 366 -10.95 16.26 19.19
C VAL A 366 -12.03 15.19 19.41
N PRO A 367 -12.14 14.59 20.62
CA PRO A 367 -13.22 13.64 20.92
C PRO A 367 -14.59 14.31 20.74
N GLY A 368 -15.40 13.88 19.76
CA GLY A 368 -16.76 14.43 19.54
C GLY A 368 -17.22 14.47 18.08
N ARG A 369 -18.25 15.30 17.80
CA ARG A 369 -18.77 15.56 16.44
C ARG A 369 -17.80 16.46 15.67
N LYS A 370 -17.11 15.88 14.69
CA LYS A 370 -16.20 16.56 13.75
C LYS A 370 -16.97 17.51 12.84
N THR A 371 -16.55 18.78 12.77
CA THR A 371 -17.10 19.82 11.88
C THR A 371 -15.96 20.73 11.44
N ASP A 372 -15.97 21.18 10.19
CA ASP A 372 -14.90 21.99 9.56
C ASP A 372 -14.51 23.23 10.40
N VAL A 373 -15.51 23.88 11.03
CA VAL A 373 -15.29 25.01 11.97
C VAL A 373 -14.47 24.62 13.19
N LYS A 374 -14.79 23.49 13.81
CA LYS A 374 -14.07 22.99 15.00
C LYS A 374 -12.66 22.53 14.64
N ASP A 375 -12.47 22.01 13.44
CA ASP A 375 -11.15 21.61 12.96
C ASP A 375 -10.27 22.87 12.77
N ALA A 376 -10.79 23.93 12.14
CA ALA A 376 -10.10 25.21 12.02
C ALA A 376 -9.79 25.86 13.39
N GLU A 377 -10.75 25.86 14.32
CA GLU A 377 -10.55 26.34 15.70
C GLU A 377 -9.47 25.54 16.44
N TRP A 378 -9.49 24.21 16.29
CA TRP A 378 -8.52 23.33 16.93
C TRP A 378 -7.11 23.56 16.39
N ILE A 379 -6.96 23.72 15.06
CA ILE A 379 -5.69 24.08 14.45
C ILE A 379 -5.19 25.42 14.99
N ALA A 380 -6.05 26.43 15.06
CA ALA A 380 -5.68 27.74 15.60
C ALA A 380 -5.24 27.65 17.07
N GLN A 381 -5.94 26.85 17.90
CA GLN A 381 -5.59 26.66 19.30
C GLN A 381 -4.24 25.95 19.46
N LEU A 382 -3.98 24.90 18.68
CA LEU A 382 -2.71 24.20 18.72
C LEU A 382 -1.56 25.09 18.23
N LEU A 383 -1.81 25.94 17.23
CA LEU A 383 -0.84 26.93 16.77
C LEU A 383 -0.54 27.92 17.89
N GLN A 384 -1.56 28.48 18.53
CA GLN A 384 -1.43 29.46 19.61
C GLN A 384 -0.50 29.00 20.74
N HIS A 385 -0.52 27.71 21.06
CA HIS A 385 0.33 27.10 22.10
C HIS A 385 1.64 26.49 21.59
N GLY A 386 2.00 26.68 20.31
CA GLY A 386 3.24 26.15 19.73
C GLY A 386 3.29 24.62 19.65
N LEU A 387 2.13 23.95 19.61
CA LEU A 387 2.02 22.48 19.63
C LEU A 387 2.05 21.84 18.25
N LEU A 388 2.13 22.66 17.20
CA LEU A 388 2.17 22.20 15.81
C LEU A 388 3.60 21.98 15.34
N SER A 389 3.79 20.98 14.49
CA SER A 389 5.05 20.75 13.79
C SER A 389 4.85 20.95 12.29
N PRO A 390 5.62 21.83 11.64
CA PRO A 390 5.50 22.08 10.21
C PRO A 390 5.85 20.83 9.39
N SER A 391 5.11 20.62 8.29
CA SER A 391 5.50 19.73 7.22
C SER A 391 6.53 20.43 6.34
N PHE A 392 7.51 19.68 5.82
CA PHE A 392 8.54 20.25 4.96
C PHE A 392 7.97 20.71 3.60
N ILE A 393 8.06 22.01 3.34
CA ILE A 393 7.77 22.65 2.05
C ILE A 393 9.06 23.35 1.58
N PRO A 394 9.64 22.98 0.42
CA PRO A 394 10.82 23.65 -0.12
C PRO A 394 10.54 25.05 -0.66
N LYS A 395 11.63 25.79 -0.88
CA LYS A 395 11.66 27.03 -1.68
C LYS A 395 11.00 26.83 -3.06
N PRO A 396 10.41 27.88 -3.67
CA PRO A 396 9.69 27.78 -4.95
C PRO A 396 10.44 27.01 -6.05
N GLU A 397 11.71 27.35 -6.29
CA GLU A 397 12.55 26.73 -7.33
C GLU A 397 12.70 25.21 -7.15
N ILE A 398 12.85 24.77 -5.89
CA ILE A 398 12.94 23.34 -5.55
C ILE A 398 11.57 22.65 -5.70
N ARG A 399 10.45 23.35 -5.43
CA ARG A 399 9.10 22.80 -5.68
C ARG A 399 8.87 22.56 -7.17
N GLU A 400 9.29 23.49 -8.03
CA GLU A 400 9.17 23.33 -9.48
C GLU A 400 10.02 22.16 -9.99
N LEU A 401 11.30 22.10 -9.57
CA LEU A 401 12.18 20.98 -9.90
C LEU A 401 11.63 19.63 -9.40
N ARG A 402 11.05 19.60 -8.19
CA ARG A 402 10.39 18.42 -7.63
C ARG A 402 9.20 17.98 -8.48
N ASP A 403 8.35 18.90 -8.89
CA ASP A 403 7.18 18.58 -9.70
C ASP A 403 7.63 18.06 -11.09
N LEU A 404 8.66 18.65 -11.71
CA LEU A 404 9.26 18.15 -12.97
C LEU A 404 9.85 16.74 -12.83
N THR A 405 10.68 16.51 -11.81
CA THR A 405 11.34 15.21 -11.59
C THR A 405 10.35 14.10 -11.26
N ARG A 406 9.28 14.40 -10.52
CA ARG A 406 8.16 13.48 -10.27
C ARG A 406 7.38 13.18 -11.54
N GLN A 407 7.02 14.20 -12.31
CA GLN A 407 6.29 14.02 -13.57
C GLN A 407 7.05 13.13 -14.54
N ARG A 408 8.36 13.33 -14.70
CA ARG A 408 9.17 12.46 -15.55
C ARG A 408 9.19 11.02 -15.02
N THR A 409 9.27 10.83 -13.71
CA THR A 409 9.23 9.49 -13.11
C THR A 409 7.91 8.78 -13.44
N GLU A 410 6.78 9.48 -13.46
CA GLU A 410 5.50 8.90 -13.93
C GLU A 410 5.53 8.57 -15.42
N LEU A 411 6.00 9.48 -16.29
CA LEU A 411 6.07 9.17 -17.73
C LEU A 411 6.97 7.97 -18.04
N VAL A 412 8.07 7.80 -17.29
CA VAL A 412 8.93 6.62 -17.42
C VAL A 412 8.19 5.34 -17.00
N ARG A 413 7.37 5.39 -15.96
CA ARG A 413 6.51 4.26 -15.54
C ARG A 413 5.43 3.97 -16.57
N ASP A 414 4.79 5.00 -17.11
CA ASP A 414 3.79 4.87 -18.17
C ASP A 414 4.40 4.22 -19.40
N ARG A 415 5.59 4.66 -19.83
CA ARG A 415 6.33 4.06 -20.94
C ARG A 415 6.61 2.58 -20.68
N ALA A 416 7.04 2.23 -19.47
CA ALA A 416 7.26 0.83 -19.09
C ALA A 416 5.96 0.01 -19.09
N ALA A 417 4.83 0.59 -18.68
CA ALA A 417 3.52 -0.06 -18.73
C ALA A 417 3.06 -0.30 -20.18
N VAL A 418 3.28 0.65 -21.10
CA VAL A 418 3.01 0.48 -22.53
C VAL A 418 3.94 -0.57 -23.14
N ALA A 419 5.23 -0.57 -22.81
CA ALA A 419 6.19 -1.59 -23.24
C ALA A 419 5.77 -3.00 -22.83
N ASN A 420 5.29 -3.16 -21.59
CA ASN A 420 4.77 -4.44 -21.11
C ASN A 420 3.52 -4.86 -21.88
N ARG A 421 2.60 -3.92 -22.20
CA ARG A 421 1.43 -4.19 -23.07
C ARG A 421 1.85 -4.63 -24.46
N LEU A 422 2.85 -3.99 -25.05
CA LEU A 422 3.39 -4.38 -26.35
C LEU A 422 3.94 -5.81 -26.33
N GLN A 423 4.72 -6.16 -25.30
CA GLN A 423 5.22 -7.53 -25.14
C GLN A 423 4.08 -8.54 -25.02
N LYS A 424 2.99 -8.20 -24.31
CA LYS A 424 1.82 -9.08 -24.18
C LYS A 424 1.12 -9.31 -25.52
N THR A 425 1.02 -8.29 -26.36
CA THR A 425 0.49 -8.43 -27.72
C THR A 425 1.39 -9.32 -28.59
N LEU A 426 2.71 -9.23 -28.45
CA LEU A 426 3.63 -10.16 -29.12
C LEU A 426 3.43 -11.60 -28.61
N GLU A 427 3.30 -11.78 -27.30
CA GLU A 427 3.05 -13.10 -26.68
C GLU A 427 1.73 -13.73 -27.13
N ASP A 428 0.67 -12.92 -27.28
CA ASP A 428 -0.65 -13.32 -27.80
C ASP A 428 -0.57 -13.76 -29.28
N ALA A 429 0.24 -13.07 -30.08
CA ALA A 429 0.59 -13.49 -31.45
C ALA A 429 1.57 -14.68 -31.49
N ASN A 430 1.94 -15.27 -30.35
CA ASN A 430 2.95 -16.30 -30.19
C ASN A 430 4.35 -15.91 -30.70
N VAL A 431 4.69 -14.62 -30.67
CA VAL A 431 6.02 -14.08 -31.00
C VAL A 431 6.82 -13.92 -29.69
N LYS A 432 7.80 -14.80 -29.48
CA LYS A 432 8.58 -14.92 -28.22
C LYS A 432 9.84 -14.06 -28.18
N LEU A 433 9.82 -12.87 -28.79
CA LEU A 433 10.99 -12.00 -28.93
C LEU A 433 11.68 -11.70 -27.59
N GLY A 434 10.90 -11.48 -26.52
CA GLY A 434 11.41 -11.21 -25.17
C GLY A 434 12.14 -12.39 -24.51
N SER A 435 12.01 -13.61 -25.04
CA SER A 435 12.78 -14.77 -24.56
C SER A 435 14.22 -14.79 -25.09
N VAL A 436 14.50 -14.08 -26.19
CA VAL A 436 15.82 -14.07 -26.85
C VAL A 436 16.51 -12.72 -26.70
N ALA A 437 15.75 -11.64 -26.84
CA ALA A 437 16.21 -10.26 -26.69
C ALA A 437 15.97 -9.78 -25.26
N SER A 438 17.06 -9.41 -24.56
CA SER A 438 16.99 -8.83 -23.23
C SER A 438 16.31 -7.45 -23.22
N ASP A 439 16.36 -6.73 -24.35
CA ASP A 439 15.63 -5.48 -24.58
C ASP A 439 14.84 -5.59 -25.88
N VAL A 440 13.52 -5.76 -25.74
CA VAL A 440 12.56 -5.87 -26.86
C VAL A 440 12.36 -4.53 -27.57
N LEU A 441 12.57 -3.40 -26.88
CA LEU A 441 12.42 -2.06 -27.45
C LEU A 441 13.75 -1.44 -27.87
N GLY A 442 14.84 -2.21 -27.87
CA GLY A 442 16.12 -1.81 -28.44
C GLY A 442 16.07 -1.73 -29.97
N ALA A 443 17.15 -1.25 -30.59
CA ALA A 443 17.19 -0.97 -32.03
C ALA A 443 16.80 -2.17 -32.92
N SER A 444 17.27 -3.38 -32.58
CA SER A 444 16.90 -4.62 -33.31
C SER A 444 15.43 -4.97 -33.11
N GLY A 445 14.94 -4.94 -31.87
CA GLY A 445 13.57 -5.32 -31.55
C GLY A 445 12.55 -4.36 -32.16
N ARG A 446 12.80 -3.04 -32.12
CA ARG A 446 11.99 -2.04 -32.82
C ARG A 446 11.96 -2.26 -34.33
N ALA A 447 13.10 -2.57 -34.94
CA ALA A 447 13.15 -2.85 -36.37
C ALA A 447 12.28 -4.07 -36.74
N MET A 448 12.37 -5.16 -35.95
CA MET A 448 11.54 -6.35 -36.13
C MET A 448 10.05 -6.05 -35.91
N ILE A 449 9.70 -5.34 -34.83
CA ILE A 449 8.31 -4.97 -34.53
C ILE A 449 7.72 -4.10 -35.63
N ARG A 450 8.48 -3.12 -36.16
CA ARG A 450 8.04 -2.28 -37.29
C ARG A 450 7.84 -3.12 -38.56
N ALA A 451 8.77 -4.02 -38.89
CA ALA A 451 8.59 -4.92 -40.02
C ALA A 451 7.35 -5.82 -39.88
N ILE A 452 7.08 -6.33 -38.67
CA ILE A 452 5.84 -7.06 -38.36
C ILE A 452 4.63 -6.14 -38.56
N ILE A 453 4.65 -4.90 -38.08
CA ILE A 453 3.56 -3.94 -38.28
C ILE A 453 3.30 -3.69 -39.77
N ASP A 454 4.35 -3.68 -40.60
CA ASP A 454 4.29 -3.42 -42.04
C ASP A 454 3.95 -4.66 -42.89
N GLY A 455 3.64 -5.79 -42.26
CA GLY A 455 3.15 -6.99 -42.95
C GLY A 455 4.20 -8.07 -43.19
N GLN A 456 5.41 -7.95 -42.63
CA GLN A 456 6.42 -9.00 -42.72
C GLN A 456 6.16 -10.11 -41.70
N ASP A 457 5.98 -11.33 -42.19
CA ASP A 457 5.76 -12.53 -41.37
C ASP A 457 6.88 -13.56 -41.46
N ASP A 458 7.79 -13.39 -42.43
CA ASP A 458 8.90 -14.33 -42.65
C ASP A 458 9.93 -14.23 -41.51
N PRO A 459 10.07 -15.28 -40.66
CA PRO A 459 10.98 -15.25 -39.52
C PRO A 459 12.46 -15.11 -39.93
N GLU A 460 12.83 -15.54 -41.14
CA GLU A 460 14.18 -15.40 -41.68
C GLU A 460 14.49 -13.92 -41.90
N LYS A 461 13.62 -13.21 -42.63
CA LYS A 461 13.75 -11.78 -42.91
C LYS A 461 13.70 -10.94 -41.65
N LEU A 462 12.82 -11.30 -40.70
CA LEU A 462 12.73 -10.61 -39.42
C LEU A 462 14.01 -10.80 -38.59
N ALA A 463 14.54 -12.02 -38.51
CA ALA A 463 15.77 -12.30 -37.76
C ALA A 463 17.00 -11.61 -38.35
N ASP A 464 17.05 -11.41 -39.67
CA ASP A 464 18.14 -10.72 -40.35
C ASP A 464 18.24 -9.23 -40.01
N LEU A 465 17.16 -8.62 -39.49
CA LEU A 465 17.16 -7.26 -38.94
C LEU A 465 17.92 -7.14 -37.62
N ALA A 466 18.38 -8.26 -37.04
CA ALA A 466 19.19 -8.27 -35.84
C ALA A 466 20.51 -7.50 -36.03
N LYS A 467 20.79 -6.60 -35.08
CA LYS A 467 22.03 -5.82 -35.00
C LYS A 467 22.92 -6.31 -33.86
N GLN A 468 24.22 -6.11 -34.01
CA GLN A 468 25.24 -6.33 -32.97
C GLN A 468 25.14 -7.73 -32.31
N ARG A 469 25.07 -7.77 -30.97
CA ARG A 469 25.06 -9.01 -30.16
C ARG A 469 23.91 -9.95 -30.50
N LEU A 470 22.79 -9.43 -31.01
CA LEU A 470 21.63 -10.25 -31.39
C LEU A 470 21.87 -11.04 -32.69
N ARG A 471 22.85 -10.66 -33.52
CA ARG A 471 23.21 -11.45 -34.72
C ARG A 471 23.68 -12.85 -34.37
N GLY A 472 24.40 -13.00 -33.26
CA GLY A 472 24.84 -14.32 -32.77
C GLY A 472 23.68 -15.23 -32.35
N LYS A 473 22.46 -14.68 -32.19
CA LYS A 473 21.24 -15.41 -31.80
C LYS A 473 20.22 -15.56 -32.94
N ILE A 474 20.61 -15.31 -34.19
CA ILE A 474 19.71 -15.44 -35.35
C ILE A 474 18.96 -16.79 -35.39
N PRO A 475 19.60 -17.95 -35.14
CA PRO A 475 18.88 -19.23 -35.10
C PRO A 475 17.77 -19.28 -34.04
N GLU A 476 18.00 -18.69 -32.86
CA GLU A 476 16.99 -18.60 -31.80
C GLU A 476 15.90 -17.58 -32.14
N LEU A 477 16.27 -16.46 -32.76
CA LEU A 477 15.34 -15.43 -33.20
C LEU A 477 14.36 -15.96 -34.25
N ARG A 478 14.82 -16.73 -35.24
CA ARG A 478 13.95 -17.37 -36.23
C ARG A 478 12.87 -18.23 -35.57
N ARG A 479 13.25 -18.99 -34.54
CA ARG A 479 12.31 -19.78 -33.74
C ARG A 479 11.36 -18.91 -32.91
N ALA A 480 11.86 -17.82 -32.34
CA ALA A 480 11.07 -16.93 -31.49
C ALA A 480 10.11 -16.05 -32.29
N LEU A 481 10.43 -15.72 -33.54
CA LEU A 481 9.64 -14.88 -34.43
C LEU A 481 8.58 -15.67 -35.21
N LEU A 482 8.63 -17.00 -35.17
CA LEU A 482 7.60 -17.87 -35.71
C LEU A 482 6.32 -17.76 -34.86
N GLY A 483 5.34 -16.98 -35.33
CA GLY A 483 4.08 -16.72 -34.65
C GLY A 483 2.89 -16.62 -35.60
N ARG A 484 1.71 -16.37 -35.05
CA ARG A 484 0.46 -16.11 -35.79
C ARG A 484 0.09 -14.64 -35.64
N VAL A 485 0.68 -13.80 -36.47
CA VAL A 485 0.37 -12.37 -36.50
C VAL A 485 -0.88 -12.14 -37.36
N THR A 486 -1.86 -11.42 -36.81
CA THR A 486 -3.09 -11.04 -37.52
C THR A 486 -3.10 -9.52 -37.73
N ASP A 487 -3.97 -9.02 -38.60
CA ASP A 487 -4.13 -7.57 -38.80
C ASP A 487 -4.52 -6.85 -37.49
N HIS A 488 -5.27 -7.52 -36.62
CA HIS A 488 -5.58 -7.02 -35.29
C HIS A 488 -4.31 -6.82 -34.46
N HIS A 489 -3.41 -7.82 -34.43
CA HIS A 489 -2.14 -7.70 -33.72
C HIS A 489 -1.29 -6.54 -34.28
N ARG A 490 -1.20 -6.42 -35.61
CA ARG A 490 -0.44 -5.32 -36.25
C ARG A 490 -1.00 -3.95 -35.87
N PHE A 491 -2.32 -3.79 -35.88
CA PHE A 491 -2.98 -2.55 -35.47
C PHE A 491 -2.65 -2.18 -34.01
N VAL A 492 -2.78 -3.12 -33.09
CA VAL A 492 -2.49 -2.89 -31.66
C VAL A 492 -1.00 -2.59 -31.44
N LEU A 493 -0.10 -3.33 -32.10
CA LEU A 493 1.34 -3.08 -32.03
C LEU A 493 1.71 -1.69 -32.55
N ARG A 494 1.07 -1.22 -33.63
CA ARG A 494 1.26 0.14 -34.15
C ARG A 494 0.84 1.19 -33.12
N LEU A 495 -0.37 1.08 -32.57
CA LEU A 495 -0.88 2.00 -31.54
C LEU A 495 0.05 2.07 -30.31
N LEU A 496 0.52 0.92 -29.83
CA LEU A 496 1.40 0.86 -28.66
C LEU A 496 2.80 1.42 -28.95
N THR A 497 3.32 1.20 -30.16
CA THR A 497 4.60 1.78 -30.59
C THR A 497 4.50 3.30 -30.71
N ASP A 498 3.43 3.81 -31.30
CA ASP A 498 3.18 5.26 -31.40
C ASP A 498 3.06 5.91 -30.01
N GLN A 499 2.40 5.22 -29.07
CA GLN A 499 2.30 5.69 -27.69
C GLN A 499 3.65 5.70 -26.97
N ILE A 500 4.50 4.68 -27.18
CA ILE A 500 5.87 4.66 -26.64
C ILE A 500 6.67 5.83 -27.20
N ASP A 501 6.66 6.02 -28.52
CA ASP A 501 7.41 7.08 -29.19
C ASP A 501 6.93 8.47 -28.74
N ALA A 502 5.62 8.66 -28.49
CA ALA A 502 5.08 9.89 -27.92
C ALA A 502 5.54 10.14 -26.47
N LEU A 503 5.53 9.10 -25.63
CA LEU A 503 6.01 9.21 -24.25
C LEU A 503 7.51 9.49 -24.19
N GLU A 504 8.31 8.92 -25.08
CA GLU A 504 9.75 9.20 -25.18
C GLU A 504 10.02 10.67 -25.50
N ARG A 505 9.31 11.24 -26.49
CA ARG A 505 9.41 12.69 -26.77
C ARG A 505 8.99 13.58 -25.59
N LEU A 506 7.99 13.17 -24.82
CA LEU A 506 7.58 13.93 -23.62
C LEU A 506 8.62 13.82 -22.50
N ILE A 507 9.27 12.66 -22.35
CA ILE A 507 10.36 12.47 -21.39
C ILE A 507 11.56 13.33 -21.78
N GLU A 508 11.94 13.36 -23.06
CA GLU A 508 13.03 14.21 -23.57
C GLU A 508 12.78 15.69 -23.30
N ARG A 509 11.56 16.18 -23.58
CA ARG A 509 11.16 17.56 -23.26
C ARG A 509 11.22 17.88 -21.76
N LEU A 510 10.89 16.91 -20.91
CA LEU A 510 11.04 17.09 -19.46
C LEU A 510 12.50 17.07 -19.03
N ASP A 511 13.34 16.26 -19.68
CA ASP A 511 14.77 16.21 -19.40
C ASP A 511 15.44 17.54 -19.72
N GLU A 512 15.19 18.12 -20.90
CA GLU A 512 15.67 19.47 -21.25
C GLU A 512 15.26 20.53 -20.22
N ARG A 513 13.99 20.51 -19.79
CA ARG A 513 13.49 21.47 -18.79
C ARG A 513 14.09 21.24 -17.40
N ILE A 514 14.40 19.99 -17.05
CA ILE A 514 15.04 19.66 -15.78
C ILE A 514 16.50 20.10 -15.81
N ASP A 515 17.22 19.88 -16.90
CA ASP A 515 18.60 20.34 -17.07
C ASP A 515 18.69 21.86 -16.92
N GLU A 516 17.74 22.62 -17.49
CA GLU A 516 17.64 24.07 -17.26
C GLU A 516 17.40 24.44 -15.79
N ALA A 517 16.43 23.79 -15.14
CA ALA A 517 16.07 24.06 -13.75
C ALA A 517 17.14 23.62 -12.74
N MET A 518 18.03 22.71 -13.15
CA MET A 518 19.12 22.17 -12.33
C MET A 518 20.35 23.06 -12.30
N ARG A 519 20.55 23.96 -13.28
CA ARG A 519 21.74 24.82 -13.39
C ARG A 519 22.13 25.53 -12.08
N PRO A 520 21.20 26.12 -11.31
CA PRO A 520 21.55 26.77 -10.03
C PRO A 520 22.08 25.79 -8.97
N PHE A 521 21.85 24.49 -9.17
CA PHE A 521 22.15 23.41 -8.22
C PHE A 521 23.20 22.43 -8.74
N ASP A 522 23.90 22.75 -9.83
CA ASP A 522 24.92 21.87 -10.44
C ASP A 522 26.01 21.46 -9.46
N GLU A 523 26.48 22.37 -8.62
CA GLU A 523 27.48 22.02 -7.60
C GLU A 523 26.94 21.03 -6.57
N ALA A 524 25.69 21.20 -6.13
CA ALA A 524 25.06 20.27 -5.19
C ALA A 524 24.88 18.90 -5.86
N ALA A 525 24.41 18.86 -7.11
CA ALA A 525 24.25 17.63 -7.87
C ALA A 525 25.60 16.91 -8.09
N GLY A 526 26.65 17.64 -8.46
CA GLY A 526 28.00 17.10 -8.66
C GLY A 526 28.57 16.44 -7.40
N ARG A 527 28.38 17.07 -6.22
CA ARG A 527 28.77 16.46 -4.93
C ARG A 527 28.07 15.12 -4.69
N LEU A 528 26.79 15.01 -5.07
CA LEU A 528 26.00 13.79 -4.90
C LEU A 528 26.40 12.68 -5.88
N GLN A 529 26.76 13.03 -7.12
CA GLN A 529 27.20 12.08 -8.15
C GLN A 529 28.48 11.33 -7.75
N GLY A 530 29.30 11.90 -6.85
CA GLY A 530 30.46 11.21 -6.29
C GLY A 530 30.12 9.97 -5.44
N ILE A 531 28.87 9.83 -4.99
CA ILE A 531 28.43 8.70 -4.16
C ILE A 531 28.20 7.45 -5.04
N PRO A 532 28.82 6.30 -4.74
CA PRO A 532 28.55 5.06 -5.45
C PRO A 532 27.05 4.73 -5.50
N GLY A 533 26.53 4.56 -6.71
CA GLY A 533 25.11 4.24 -6.95
C GLY A 533 24.20 5.45 -7.15
N VAL A 534 24.70 6.68 -6.98
CA VAL A 534 23.96 7.93 -7.30
C VAL A 534 24.51 8.47 -8.62
N GLY A 535 23.74 8.32 -9.70
CA GLY A 535 24.04 8.97 -10.99
C GLY A 535 23.30 10.29 -11.16
N ASP A 536 23.45 10.94 -12.32
CA ASP A 536 22.91 12.26 -12.63
C ASP A 536 21.42 12.37 -12.27
N ARG A 537 20.63 11.45 -12.81
CA ARG A 537 19.18 11.40 -12.57
C ARG A 537 18.81 11.20 -11.11
N ALA A 538 19.63 10.46 -10.36
CA ALA A 538 19.41 10.28 -8.93
C ALA A 538 19.72 11.57 -8.16
N ALA A 539 20.78 12.27 -8.54
CA ALA A 539 21.14 13.56 -7.94
C ALA A 539 20.04 14.60 -8.16
N GLU A 540 19.51 14.74 -9.39
CA GLU A 540 18.40 15.66 -9.71
C GLU A 540 17.18 15.43 -8.82
N VAL A 541 16.75 14.17 -8.69
CA VAL A 541 15.58 13.82 -7.87
C VAL A 541 15.87 14.04 -6.38
N ILE A 542 17.09 13.77 -5.91
CA ILE A 542 17.47 14.06 -4.53
C ILE A 542 17.38 15.56 -4.27
N VAL A 543 17.98 16.40 -5.12
CA VAL A 543 17.93 17.87 -5.01
C VAL A 543 16.48 18.37 -5.06
N GLY A 544 15.66 17.89 -6.00
CA GLY A 544 14.23 18.24 -6.04
C GLY A 544 13.44 17.78 -4.80
N GLU A 545 13.80 16.65 -4.20
CA GLU A 545 13.11 16.15 -3.01
C GLU A 545 13.55 16.81 -1.71
N ILE A 546 14.80 17.24 -1.54
CA ILE A 546 15.30 17.72 -0.23
C ILE A 546 15.94 19.12 -0.26
N GLY A 547 16.19 19.69 -1.44
CA GLY A 547 16.95 20.93 -1.62
C GLY A 547 18.48 20.73 -1.61
N PRO A 548 19.25 21.79 -1.92
CA PRO A 548 20.71 21.75 -1.98
C PRO A 548 21.41 21.88 -0.62
N ASP A 549 20.72 22.37 0.41
CA ASP A 549 21.32 22.86 1.67
C ASP A 549 20.86 22.10 2.93
N VAL A 550 19.82 21.25 2.83
CA VAL A 550 19.24 20.42 3.91
C VAL A 550 18.95 21.16 5.23
N GLU A 551 18.86 22.50 5.21
CA GLU A 551 18.70 23.35 6.40
C GLU A 551 17.43 23.03 7.18
N SER A 552 16.38 22.62 6.47
CA SER A 552 15.11 22.18 7.07
C SER A 552 15.22 20.88 7.88
N PHE A 553 16.37 20.20 7.85
CA PHE A 553 16.63 18.96 8.57
C PHE A 553 17.80 19.13 9.56
N PRO A 554 17.52 19.37 10.86
CA PRO A 554 18.57 19.66 11.85
C PRO A 554 19.64 18.56 11.98
N THR A 555 19.25 17.31 11.75
CA THR A 555 20.16 16.15 11.74
C THR A 555 19.84 15.20 10.61
N ALA A 556 20.81 14.39 10.19
CA ALA A 556 20.61 13.32 9.21
C ALA A 556 19.48 12.34 9.62
N GLY A 557 19.28 12.14 10.93
CA GLY A 557 18.19 11.33 11.47
C GLY A 557 16.80 11.91 11.17
N HIS A 558 16.63 13.24 11.20
CA HIS A 558 15.38 13.89 10.82
C HIS A 558 15.09 13.65 9.33
N LEU A 559 16.09 13.82 8.47
CA LEU A 559 15.96 13.56 7.03
C LEU A 559 15.61 12.09 6.75
N CYS A 560 16.31 11.15 7.39
CA CYS A 560 16.06 9.72 7.21
C CYS A 560 14.67 9.29 7.72
N SER A 561 14.20 9.90 8.81
CA SER A 561 12.85 9.68 9.34
C SER A 561 11.77 10.23 8.39
N TRP A 562 11.99 11.43 7.85
CA TRP A 562 11.11 12.06 6.85
C TRP A 562 11.05 11.26 5.54
N ALA A 563 12.18 10.73 5.06
CA ALA A 563 12.23 9.85 3.90
C ALA A 563 11.66 8.44 4.16
N GLY A 564 11.36 8.10 5.42
CA GLY A 564 10.86 6.78 5.81
C GLY A 564 11.92 5.68 5.77
N LEU A 565 13.21 6.00 5.89
CA LEU A 565 14.30 5.03 5.90
C LEU A 565 14.72 4.60 7.31
N CYS A 566 14.10 5.14 8.35
CA CYS A 566 14.29 4.72 9.75
C CYS A 566 13.18 3.75 10.21
N PRO A 567 13.49 2.73 11.03
CA PRO A 567 12.49 1.94 11.74
C PRO A 567 11.62 2.83 12.63
N GLY A 568 10.32 2.57 12.71
CA GLY A 568 9.44 3.24 13.64
C GLY A 568 9.80 2.92 15.10
N ASN A 569 9.61 3.92 15.98
CA ASN A 569 9.78 3.79 17.42
C ASN A 569 8.41 3.85 18.12
N ASP A 570 7.62 2.79 17.99
CA ASP A 570 6.35 2.65 18.70
C ASP A 570 6.54 1.80 19.96
N GLN A 571 6.83 2.48 21.07
CA GLN A 571 7.02 1.90 22.39
C GLN A 571 6.03 2.54 23.38
N SER A 572 5.31 1.70 24.13
CA SER A 572 4.37 2.13 25.17
C SER A 572 4.52 1.21 26.37
N ALA A 573 4.70 1.78 27.56
CA ALA A 573 4.82 1.03 28.82
C ALA A 573 5.82 -0.14 28.74
N GLY A 574 7.00 0.10 28.16
CA GLY A 574 8.07 -0.90 28.00
C GLY A 574 7.84 -1.96 26.93
N LYS A 575 6.69 -1.97 26.22
CA LYS A 575 6.40 -2.91 25.13
C LYS A 575 6.54 -2.23 23.77
N ARG A 576 7.38 -2.80 22.90
CA ARG A 576 7.53 -2.38 21.50
C ARG A 576 6.38 -2.96 20.66
N ARG A 577 5.53 -2.09 20.10
CA ARG A 577 4.35 -2.48 19.31
C ARG A 577 4.70 -2.72 17.84
N SER A 578 5.34 -1.74 17.19
CA SER A 578 5.70 -1.80 15.77
C SER A 578 7.08 -1.21 15.51
N GLY A 579 7.88 -1.89 14.68
CA GLY A 579 9.16 -1.39 14.15
C GLY A 579 9.10 -1.02 12.67
N LYS A 580 7.90 -0.97 12.06
CA LYS A 580 7.74 -0.67 10.64
C LYS A 580 8.24 0.75 10.33
N THR A 581 8.89 0.93 9.19
CA THR A 581 9.29 2.25 8.72
C THR A 581 8.06 3.12 8.46
N THR A 582 8.18 4.44 8.67
CA THR A 582 7.14 5.40 8.27
C THR A 582 6.96 5.41 6.74
N LYS A 583 5.82 5.94 6.26
CA LYS A 583 5.52 5.98 4.82
C LYS A 583 6.54 6.85 4.04
N GLY A 584 6.94 7.99 4.60
CA GLY A 584 7.95 8.91 4.07
C GLY A 584 7.66 9.41 2.64
N SER A 585 8.65 10.03 1.99
CA SER A 585 8.57 10.35 0.55
C SER A 585 8.72 9.07 -0.28
N PRO A 586 7.69 8.64 -1.04
CA PRO A 586 7.77 7.43 -1.85
C PRO A 586 8.77 7.58 -3.01
N TRP A 587 8.96 8.79 -3.52
CA TRP A 587 9.87 9.14 -4.62
C TRP A 587 11.32 8.96 -4.20
N LEU A 588 11.73 9.71 -3.17
CA LEU A 588 13.09 9.67 -2.64
C LEU A 588 13.43 8.26 -2.13
N ARG A 589 12.51 7.62 -1.41
CA ARG A 589 12.73 6.26 -0.88
C ARG A 589 12.99 5.25 -1.98
N SER A 590 12.16 5.25 -3.05
CA SER A 590 12.28 4.27 -4.13
C SER A 590 13.61 4.45 -4.87
N LEU A 591 13.98 5.70 -5.14
CA LEU A 591 15.25 6.06 -5.76
C LEU A 591 16.45 5.64 -4.91
N LEU A 592 16.44 5.93 -3.60
CA LEU A 592 17.55 5.56 -2.72
C LEU A 592 17.71 4.04 -2.59
N VAL A 593 16.62 3.27 -2.68
CA VAL A 593 16.70 1.81 -2.72
C VAL A 593 17.32 1.32 -4.04
N GLN A 594 17.01 1.95 -5.17
CA GLN A 594 17.67 1.66 -6.46
C GLN A 594 19.15 2.05 -6.42
N SER A 595 19.47 3.21 -5.84
CA SER A 595 20.84 3.67 -5.65
C SER A 595 21.63 2.71 -4.76
N ALA A 596 21.02 2.25 -3.66
CA ALA A 596 21.59 1.22 -2.78
C ALA A 596 21.80 -0.12 -3.50
N TRP A 597 20.88 -0.52 -4.39
CA TRP A 597 21.06 -1.72 -5.20
C TRP A 597 22.28 -1.58 -6.13
N SER A 598 22.39 -0.46 -6.84
CA SER A 598 23.56 -0.17 -7.69
C SER A 598 24.85 -0.16 -6.87
N ALA A 599 24.88 0.59 -5.76
CA ALA A 599 26.00 0.68 -4.84
C ALA A 599 26.43 -0.68 -4.28
N SER A 600 25.48 -1.60 -4.05
CA SER A 600 25.76 -2.93 -3.53
C SER A 600 26.52 -3.84 -4.51
N HIS A 601 26.45 -3.54 -5.81
CA HIS A 601 27.18 -4.26 -6.87
C HIS A 601 28.52 -3.59 -7.20
N ALA A 602 28.79 -2.40 -6.67
CA ALA A 602 30.07 -1.73 -6.83
C ALA A 602 31.18 -2.47 -6.07
N LYS A 603 32.34 -2.63 -6.72
CA LYS A 603 33.49 -3.32 -6.12
C LYS A 603 34.17 -2.39 -5.12
N ASN A 604 34.55 -2.95 -3.97
CA ASN A 604 35.39 -2.29 -2.95
C ASN A 604 34.85 -0.96 -2.39
N THR A 605 33.53 -0.80 -2.28
CA THR A 605 32.91 0.37 -1.63
C THR A 605 32.45 0.04 -0.21
N ALA A 606 32.43 1.04 0.68
CA ALA A 606 31.87 0.87 2.02
C ALA A 606 30.42 0.37 1.99
N PHE A 607 29.64 0.79 0.99
CA PHE A 607 28.24 0.37 0.82
C PHE A 607 28.11 -1.11 0.45
N SER A 608 28.93 -1.64 -0.47
CA SER A 608 28.86 -3.06 -0.84
C SER A 608 29.34 -3.99 0.28
N ILE A 609 30.29 -3.53 1.10
CA ILE A 609 30.71 -4.24 2.33
C ILE A 609 29.60 -4.23 3.37
N CYS A 610 28.98 -3.08 3.65
CA CYS A 610 27.85 -2.99 4.57
C CYS A 610 26.69 -3.89 4.12
N TYR A 611 26.38 -3.88 2.81
CA TYR A 611 25.36 -4.75 2.24
C TYR A 611 25.68 -6.23 2.51
N ARG A 612 26.86 -6.70 2.13
CA ARG A 612 27.29 -8.11 2.33
C ARG A 612 27.28 -8.51 3.80
N ARG A 613 27.70 -7.62 4.71
CA ARG A 613 27.66 -7.84 6.16
C ARG A 613 26.24 -7.98 6.70
N TRP A 614 25.28 -7.25 6.15
CA TRP A 614 23.91 -7.22 6.66
C TRP A 614 22.98 -8.27 6.06
N VAL A 615 23.25 -8.73 4.83
CA VAL A 615 22.42 -9.74 4.15
C VAL A 615 22.17 -10.99 5.01
N PRO A 616 23.18 -11.61 5.67
CA PRO A 616 22.96 -12.81 6.49
C PRO A 616 21.99 -12.59 7.65
N ARG A 617 21.97 -11.40 8.26
CA ARG A 617 21.16 -11.09 9.44
C ARG A 617 19.78 -10.53 9.10
N LEU A 618 19.69 -9.68 8.08
CA LEU A 618 18.48 -8.92 7.76
C LEU A 618 17.74 -9.44 6.52
N GLY A 619 18.41 -10.21 5.66
CA GLY A 619 17.94 -10.55 4.32
C GLY A 619 18.12 -9.39 3.32
N LYS A 620 18.14 -9.73 2.02
CA LYS A 620 18.50 -8.81 0.91
C LYS A 620 17.70 -7.50 0.93
N LYS A 621 16.36 -7.58 1.02
CA LYS A 621 15.48 -6.40 0.96
C LYS A 621 15.72 -5.41 2.12
N LYS A 622 15.84 -5.92 3.35
CA LYS A 622 16.08 -5.07 4.53
C LYS A 622 17.51 -4.52 4.55
N ALA A 623 18.48 -5.30 4.04
CA ALA A 623 19.85 -4.83 3.86
C ALA A 623 19.91 -3.64 2.87
N LEU A 624 19.15 -3.67 1.77
CA LEU A 624 19.08 -2.53 0.85
C LEU A 624 18.50 -1.27 1.51
N ILE A 625 17.43 -1.40 2.31
CA ILE A 625 16.88 -0.26 3.06
C ILE A 625 17.93 0.32 4.02
N ALA A 626 18.69 -0.54 4.71
CA ALA A 626 19.76 -0.09 5.60
C ALA A 626 20.92 0.60 4.84
N VAL A 627 21.25 0.15 3.64
CA VAL A 627 22.24 0.82 2.77
C VAL A 627 21.69 2.14 2.25
N ALA A 628 20.43 2.20 1.84
CA ALA A 628 19.74 3.43 1.44
C ALA A 628 19.73 4.47 2.58
N HIS A 629 19.47 4.03 3.82
CA HIS A 629 19.59 4.87 5.01
C HIS A 629 21.02 5.42 5.16
N LYS A 630 22.06 4.58 5.00
CA LYS A 630 23.45 5.04 5.04
C LYS A 630 23.77 6.05 3.94
N ILE A 631 23.31 5.82 2.71
CA ILE A 631 23.48 6.75 1.59
C ILE A 631 22.84 8.10 1.96
N LEU A 632 21.62 8.12 2.48
CA LEU A 632 20.95 9.36 2.85
C LEU A 632 21.62 10.11 4.01
N VAL A 633 22.22 9.39 4.97
CA VAL A 633 23.06 10.00 6.00
C VAL A 633 24.29 10.69 5.39
N VAL A 634 24.95 10.03 4.43
CA VAL A 634 26.10 10.61 3.71
C VAL A 634 25.66 11.85 2.94
N ILE A 635 24.57 11.78 2.17
CA ILE A 635 23.98 12.91 1.43
C ILE A 635 23.81 14.12 2.35
N TRP A 636 23.20 13.95 3.53
CA TRP A 636 23.00 15.04 4.48
C TRP A 636 24.31 15.70 4.90
N HIS A 637 25.36 14.91 5.18
CA HIS A 637 26.67 15.45 5.57
C HIS A 637 27.39 16.15 4.42
N LEU A 638 27.31 15.64 3.19
CA LEU A 638 27.94 16.28 2.04
C LEU A 638 27.30 17.64 1.74
N LEU A 639 25.96 17.70 1.73
CA LEU A 639 25.23 18.95 1.48
C LEU A 639 25.44 19.96 2.61
N LYS A 640 25.32 19.54 3.88
CA LYS A 640 25.51 20.45 5.02
C LYS A 640 26.91 21.06 5.11
N ASN A 641 27.93 20.28 4.76
CA ASN A 641 29.33 20.72 4.89
C ASN A 641 29.93 21.25 3.58
N GLY A 642 29.18 21.23 2.47
CA GLY A 642 29.71 21.54 1.14
C GLY A 642 30.86 20.64 0.69
N ALA A 643 30.93 19.41 1.21
CA ALA A 643 32.07 18.51 1.03
C ALA A 643 31.82 17.47 -0.09
N ASP A 644 32.90 17.00 -0.69
CA ASP A 644 32.86 15.93 -1.69
C ASP A 644 32.89 14.54 -1.05
N TYR A 645 32.24 13.56 -1.69
CA TYR A 645 32.32 12.18 -1.27
C TYR A 645 33.74 11.65 -1.41
N ARG A 646 34.28 11.09 -0.32
CA ARG A 646 35.55 10.36 -0.33
C ARG A 646 35.32 8.95 0.19
N GLU A 647 35.60 7.96 -0.66
CA GLU A 647 35.54 6.56 -0.25
C GLU A 647 36.60 6.29 0.80
N ARG A 648 36.23 5.58 1.87
CA ARG A 648 37.20 5.20 2.89
C ARG A 648 38.14 4.16 2.28
N GLN A 649 39.43 4.49 2.17
CA GLN A 649 40.44 3.50 1.80
C GLN A 649 40.39 2.36 2.82
N LEU A 650 39.98 1.19 2.35
CA LEU A 650 40.00 -0.03 3.14
C LEU A 650 41.36 -0.69 2.94
N PRO A 651 41.96 -1.27 3.99
CA PRO A 651 43.17 -2.06 3.81
C PRO A 651 42.89 -3.16 2.79
N ALA A 652 43.85 -3.37 1.87
CA ALA A 652 43.74 -4.39 0.83
C ALA A 652 43.39 -5.74 1.49
N PRO A 653 42.49 -6.55 0.91
CA PRO A 653 42.23 -7.88 1.42
C PRO A 653 43.56 -8.65 1.46
N ALA A 654 43.90 -9.20 2.62
CA ALA A 654 45.08 -10.05 2.76
C ALA A 654 45.01 -11.17 1.71
N ALA A 655 46.12 -11.33 0.98
CA ALA A 655 46.25 -12.20 -0.19
C ALA A 655 46.01 -13.68 0.13
#